data_AF-A0A8B6EY04-F1
#
_entry.id   AF-A0A8B6EY04-F1
#
_cell.length_a   1.000
_cell.length_b   1.000
_cell.length_c   1.000
_cell.angle_alpha   90.00
_cell.angle_beta   90.00
_cell.angle_gamma   90.00
#
_symmetry.space_group_name_H-M   'P 1'
#
loop_
_entity.id
_entity.type
_entity.pdbx_description
1 polymer ?
#
loop_
_entity_poly.entity_id
_entity_poly.type
_entity_poly.pdbx_seq_one_letter_code
_entity_poly.pdbx_strand_id
1 'polypeptide(L)'
;MKPHGNARNLKRPFFKTDPEVLEDIKEESGLTKPKRFFKSLMDKAGGALTSTSAASEPRNLRQIYNIRSSQKTKTRRICTFSFSSEGGLYILTTDKQIVDLKEFCTNPIKFSVFSIDSTFDVGNYYITNTCYENLRILHASDKYRGKYPLEMGPTFVHTKRDTNNYVSFFSSLQRIDNELKDIQAVGTDGDEALMNAVTICFQDAQKLLCADHKKTNIESKLNDLRAAECAKKHVLADIFGKNISSTYEKGLIDSETCMAFDRRLRDLKSTWDCLVPGFHTWFVSYEADLFKSHLIKEVTDLAHVYKHFSNNRVESQNDNAKDWVGRAGNVSFPKLNQKMKELVTAQQQDIEMAVFGGGSYELSDYFKKFSQERHIWNGMSAEQRNSILTKFWSSKIGEKITLPNITKMKENVDIIRPISNKQPLETGTPIKKSQKLSIPLTSLNLVGISEEFLQETWDKADELLLKTGSVVEAPGFDGLFVQHSKDITSTRPHLVTSTTAGKVSCNDCPVYQTMKICCHSLVAAQKLGILQKFLKWRQKQKSDVNLGTLVMTGIQSGHKSKVAKPRKGGRTPLDKGEISNQVEREPLIKDITVQGALDMIENIDESHSFEAIYLFQTKATLCYGCRQKFNRETEQNNLVIRHYCEREYSVQGAKKAKWQFAYFHLKSSCVRMKFADFKKENIKISADSEDIVPQEVKDKLKGIGVQL
;
A
#
# COMPACT_ATOMS: atom_id res chain seq x y z
N MET A 1 27.93 -34.03 -4.52
CA MET A 1 26.88 -34.24 -5.55
C MET A 1 27.31 -33.59 -6.85
N LYS A 2 27.02 -34.14 -8.03
CA LYS A 2 27.34 -33.50 -9.32
C LYS A 2 26.23 -32.52 -9.74
N PRO A 3 26.55 -31.35 -10.36
CA PRO A 3 25.55 -30.46 -10.93
C PRO A 3 24.92 -31.03 -12.21
N HIS A 4 23.70 -30.61 -12.52
CA HIS A 4 22.98 -31.04 -13.72
C HIS A 4 23.60 -30.42 -15.00
N GLY A 5 23.80 -31.21 -16.06
CA GLY A 5 24.61 -30.83 -17.24
C GLY A 5 24.20 -29.56 -18.00
N ASN A 6 22.96 -29.09 -17.83
CA ASN A 6 22.44 -27.86 -18.45
C ASN A 6 22.43 -26.63 -17.52
N ALA A 7 23.04 -26.71 -16.33
CA ALA A 7 22.99 -25.63 -15.33
C ALA A 7 24.06 -24.55 -15.57
N ARG A 8 23.67 -23.40 -16.14
CA ARG A 8 24.57 -22.23 -16.37
C ARG A 8 25.17 -21.58 -15.10
N ASN A 9 24.82 -22.04 -13.90
CA ASN A 9 25.37 -21.57 -12.63
C ASN A 9 25.61 -22.77 -11.69
N LEU A 10 26.87 -23.09 -11.41
CA LEU A 10 27.29 -24.33 -10.73
C LEU A 10 27.13 -24.34 -9.20
N LYS A 11 26.52 -23.32 -8.60
CA LYS A 11 26.61 -23.03 -7.14
C LYS A 11 25.55 -23.67 -6.23
N ARG A 12 24.65 -24.54 -6.72
CA ARG A 12 23.69 -25.29 -5.86
C ARG A 12 23.56 -26.74 -6.33
N PRO A 13 23.54 -27.74 -5.41
CA PRO A 13 23.31 -29.14 -5.78
C PRO A 13 21.89 -29.35 -6.33
N PHE A 14 21.76 -30.29 -7.27
CA PHE A 14 20.47 -30.62 -7.90
C PHE A 14 19.84 -31.83 -7.21
N PHE A 15 18.67 -31.63 -6.59
CA PHE A 15 17.82 -32.70 -6.08
C PHE A 15 16.69 -32.98 -7.07
N LYS A 16 16.51 -34.25 -7.44
CA LYS A 16 15.31 -34.72 -8.16
C LYS A 16 14.12 -34.59 -7.18
N THR A 17 12.95 -34.20 -7.69
CA THR A 17 11.71 -34.19 -6.90
C THR A 17 11.03 -35.54 -7.05
N ASP A 18 10.41 -36.05 -5.98
CA ASP A 18 9.74 -37.34 -5.97
C ASP A 18 8.52 -37.37 -6.92
N PRO A 19 8.16 -38.54 -7.50
CA PRO A 19 7.06 -38.65 -8.46
C PRO A 19 5.71 -38.18 -7.89
N GLU A 20 5.40 -38.56 -6.64
CA GLU A 20 4.17 -38.19 -5.95
C GLU A 20 4.06 -36.67 -5.81
N VAL A 21 5.13 -35.99 -5.37
CA VAL A 21 5.19 -34.52 -5.27
C VAL A 21 5.11 -33.86 -6.65
N LEU A 22 5.60 -34.51 -7.71
CA LEU A 22 5.39 -34.05 -9.08
C LEU A 22 3.95 -34.23 -9.57
N GLU A 23 3.16 -35.13 -8.99
CA GLU A 23 1.74 -35.35 -9.28
C GLU A 23 0.84 -34.41 -8.49
N ASP A 24 1.12 -34.24 -7.20
CA ASP A 24 0.60 -33.16 -6.36
C ASP A 24 0.76 -31.78 -7.05
N ILE A 25 1.93 -31.51 -7.67
CA ILE A 25 2.15 -30.27 -8.45
C ILE A 25 1.31 -30.21 -9.74
N LYS A 26 1.01 -31.33 -10.41
CA LYS A 26 0.12 -31.34 -11.59
C LYS A 26 -1.32 -31.03 -11.19
N GLU A 27 -1.83 -31.68 -10.14
CA GLU A 27 -3.24 -31.62 -9.74
C GLU A 27 -3.60 -30.33 -9.00
N GLU A 28 -2.80 -29.92 -8.01
CA GLU A 28 -3.17 -28.83 -7.09
C GLU A 28 -2.60 -27.43 -7.49
N SER A 29 -1.67 -27.34 -8.44
CA SER A 29 -0.98 -26.06 -8.72
C SER A 29 -1.87 -24.94 -9.27
N GLY A 30 -3.01 -25.29 -9.86
CA GLY A 30 -4.03 -24.35 -10.31
C GLY A 30 -4.85 -23.70 -9.18
N LEU A 31 -4.83 -24.26 -7.97
CA LEU A 31 -5.81 -23.93 -6.93
C LEU A 31 -5.60 -22.54 -6.28
N THR A 32 -4.36 -22.07 -6.15
CA THR A 32 -3.96 -20.80 -5.51
C THR A 32 -2.77 -20.13 -6.23
N LYS A 33 -2.27 -18.94 -5.81
CA LYS A 33 -1.05 -18.32 -6.39
C LYS A 33 0.19 -19.25 -6.27
N PRO A 34 1.19 -19.19 -7.18
CA PRO A 34 2.33 -20.10 -7.19
C PRO A 34 3.10 -20.17 -5.86
N LYS A 35 3.33 -19.01 -5.21
CA LYS A 35 3.99 -18.92 -3.89
C LYS A 35 3.17 -19.60 -2.79
N ARG A 36 1.85 -19.44 -2.81
CA ARG A 36 0.93 -20.07 -1.85
C ARG A 36 0.82 -21.57 -2.04
N PHE A 37 0.87 -22.04 -3.29
CA PHE A 37 0.87 -23.46 -3.59
C PHE A 37 2.21 -24.13 -3.23
N PHE A 38 3.34 -23.48 -3.52
CA PHE A 38 4.66 -23.91 -3.06
C PHE A 38 4.67 -24.12 -1.55
N LYS A 39 4.13 -23.16 -0.79
CA LYS A 39 3.96 -23.27 0.66
C LYS A 39 3.09 -24.47 1.05
N SER A 40 1.95 -24.71 0.40
CA SER A 40 1.06 -25.84 0.72
C SER A 40 1.73 -27.21 0.58
N LEU A 41 2.65 -27.35 -0.38
CA LEU A 41 3.45 -28.57 -0.56
C LEU A 41 4.59 -28.67 0.45
N MET A 42 5.26 -27.55 0.77
CA MET A 42 6.22 -27.52 1.88
C MET A 42 5.54 -27.89 3.20
N ASP A 43 4.35 -27.35 3.49
CA ASP A 43 3.54 -27.66 4.66
C ASP A 43 3.14 -29.16 4.69
N LYS A 44 2.67 -29.74 3.56
CA LYS A 44 2.44 -31.20 3.41
C LYS A 44 3.70 -32.03 3.73
N ALA A 45 4.87 -31.57 3.28
CA ALA A 45 6.16 -32.21 3.51
C ALA A 45 6.74 -31.97 4.93
N GLY A 46 6.02 -31.32 5.85
CA GLY A 46 6.49 -31.04 7.23
C GLY A 46 7.25 -29.72 7.41
N GLY A 47 7.31 -28.89 6.37
CA GLY A 47 7.92 -27.56 6.39
C GLY A 47 9.39 -27.58 6.81
N ALA A 48 9.86 -26.48 7.41
CA ALA A 48 11.23 -26.39 7.90
C ALA A 48 11.54 -27.40 9.03
N LEU A 49 10.55 -27.75 9.86
CA LEU A 49 10.74 -28.47 11.12
C LEU A 49 10.74 -30.00 10.99
N THR A 50 9.84 -30.59 10.20
CA THR A 50 9.68 -32.06 10.13
C THR A 50 9.93 -32.67 8.75
N SER A 51 10.29 -31.87 7.73
CA SER A 51 10.74 -32.41 6.42
C SER A 51 11.94 -33.35 6.57
N THR A 52 11.81 -34.57 6.05
CA THR A 52 12.82 -35.63 6.11
C THR A 52 13.69 -35.69 4.84
N SER A 53 13.20 -35.19 3.70
CA SER A 53 13.83 -35.38 2.39
C SER A 53 13.68 -34.17 1.48
N ALA A 54 14.80 -33.70 0.90
CA ALA A 54 14.83 -32.63 -0.09
C ALA A 54 14.29 -33.06 -1.48
N ALA A 55 13.97 -34.34 -1.68
CA ALA A 55 13.27 -34.83 -2.86
C ALA A 55 11.73 -34.74 -2.70
N SER A 56 11.25 -34.86 -1.46
CA SER A 56 9.84 -34.79 -1.09
C SER A 56 9.37 -33.34 -0.88
N GLU A 57 10.26 -32.37 -1.12
CA GLU A 57 9.95 -30.94 -1.21
C GLU A 57 9.82 -30.48 -2.68
N PRO A 58 8.94 -29.51 -2.98
CA PRO A 58 9.01 -28.79 -4.26
C PRO A 58 10.36 -28.06 -4.40
N ARG A 59 11.04 -28.23 -5.55
CA ARG A 59 12.44 -27.79 -5.75
C ARG A 59 12.60 -26.26 -5.72
N ASN A 60 11.58 -25.53 -6.15
CA ASN A 60 11.46 -24.06 -6.12
C ASN A 60 10.11 -23.61 -6.75
N LEU A 61 9.75 -22.33 -6.57
CA LEU A 61 8.58 -21.72 -7.23
C LEU A 61 8.58 -21.90 -8.76
N ARG A 62 9.76 -21.91 -9.42
CA ARG A 62 9.87 -21.96 -10.88
C ARG A 62 9.40 -23.30 -11.46
N GLN A 63 9.54 -24.39 -10.72
CA GLN A 63 8.95 -25.69 -11.06
C GLN A 63 7.42 -25.60 -11.16
N ILE A 64 6.78 -24.90 -10.21
CA ILE A 64 5.33 -24.68 -10.21
C ILE A 64 4.93 -23.73 -11.33
N TYR A 65 5.65 -22.62 -11.55
CA TYR A 65 5.36 -21.71 -12.67
C TYR A 65 5.34 -22.43 -14.03
N ASN A 66 6.23 -23.40 -14.24
CA ASN A 66 6.31 -24.15 -15.49
C ASN A 66 5.13 -25.14 -15.70
N ILE A 67 4.63 -25.77 -14.63
CA ILE A 67 3.55 -26.79 -14.71
C ILE A 67 2.16 -26.12 -14.73
N ARG A 68 2.05 -24.93 -14.13
CA ARG A 68 0.83 -24.16 -13.93
C ARG A 68 0.32 -23.40 -15.18
N SER A 69 0.82 -23.72 -16.37
CA SER A 69 0.27 -23.18 -17.62
C SER A 69 -1.13 -23.70 -17.97
N SER A 70 -1.60 -24.77 -17.30
CA SER A 70 -2.66 -25.63 -17.86
C SER A 70 -3.97 -25.78 -17.07
N GLN A 71 -4.11 -25.37 -15.78
CA GLN A 71 -5.39 -25.56 -15.04
C GLN A 71 -5.60 -24.73 -13.73
N LYS A 72 -6.76 -24.91 -13.03
CA LYS A 72 -7.41 -24.06 -11.99
C LYS A 72 -8.37 -24.95 -11.12
N THR A 73 -8.93 -24.68 -9.92
CA THR A 73 -9.01 -23.52 -8.98
C THR A 73 -9.57 -23.93 -7.56
N LYS A 74 -9.24 -23.21 -6.45
CA LYS A 74 -9.92 -23.14 -5.09
C LYS A 74 -9.61 -24.16 -3.97
N THR A 75 -9.48 -23.68 -2.69
CA THR A 75 -9.76 -24.38 -1.39
C THR A 75 -9.77 -23.42 -0.14
N ARG A 76 -9.94 -23.89 1.13
CA ARG A 76 -10.65 -23.20 2.26
C ARG A 76 -9.90 -22.49 3.46
N ARG A 77 -9.84 -23.06 4.69
CA ARG A 77 -9.63 -22.39 6.04
C ARG A 77 -8.66 -23.20 6.97
N ILE A 78 -8.31 -22.90 8.26
CA ILE A 78 -8.66 -21.85 9.26
C ILE A 78 -7.55 -21.63 10.34
N CYS A 79 -7.41 -20.44 10.98
CA CYS A 79 -6.94 -20.22 12.38
C CYS A 79 -6.98 -18.71 12.82
N THR A 80 -6.80 -18.38 14.11
CA THR A 80 -7.21 -17.09 14.78
C THR A 80 -6.12 -16.04 15.07
N PHE A 81 -6.50 -14.76 15.18
CA PHE A 81 -5.68 -13.53 15.41
C PHE A 81 -6.63 -12.41 15.89
N SER A 82 -6.24 -11.43 16.74
CA SER A 82 -6.76 -10.03 16.80
C SER A 82 -6.63 -9.39 18.19
N PHE A 83 -6.23 -8.13 18.24
CA PHE A 83 -6.53 -7.21 19.35
C PHE A 83 -7.66 -6.25 18.92
N SER A 84 -8.66 -6.03 19.78
CA SER A 84 -9.73 -5.05 19.54
C SER A 84 -9.53 -3.86 20.46
N SER A 85 -9.53 -2.65 19.90
CA SER A 85 -9.95 -1.47 20.64
C SER A 85 -11.47 -1.31 20.50
N GLU A 86 -12.06 -0.43 21.31
CA GLU A 86 -13.49 -0.11 21.23
C GLU A 86 -13.83 0.56 19.89
N GLY A 87 -15.09 0.49 19.47
CA GLY A 87 -15.59 1.15 18.25
C GLY A 87 -15.40 0.40 16.93
N GLY A 88 -14.92 -0.85 16.94
CA GLY A 88 -14.77 -1.68 15.72
C GLY A 88 -13.44 -1.45 14.98
N LEU A 89 -12.41 -1.07 15.72
CA LEU A 89 -11.03 -0.95 15.27
C LEU A 89 -10.25 -2.20 15.69
N TYR A 90 -9.64 -2.91 14.73
CA TYR A 90 -8.92 -4.16 14.99
C TYR A 90 -7.47 -4.10 14.52
N ILE A 91 -6.55 -4.55 15.38
CA ILE A 91 -5.14 -4.79 15.02
C ILE A 91 -4.95 -6.29 14.81
N LEU A 92 -4.46 -6.65 13.63
CA LEU A 92 -4.07 -8.00 13.25
C LEU A 92 -2.53 -8.08 13.24
N THR A 93 -1.93 -8.65 14.28
CA THR A 93 -0.46 -8.80 14.42
C THR A 93 -0.05 -10.12 15.10
N THR A 94 1.16 -10.59 14.82
CA THR A 94 1.90 -11.59 15.63
C THR A 94 2.95 -10.91 16.49
N ASP A 95 3.31 -11.55 17.60
CA ASP A 95 4.48 -11.19 18.41
C ASP A 95 5.75 -11.12 17.55
N LYS A 96 5.94 -12.06 16.61
CA LYS A 96 7.03 -12.02 15.60
C LYS A 96 7.03 -10.71 14.78
N GLN A 97 5.87 -10.17 14.39
CA GLN A 97 5.82 -8.89 13.67
C GLN A 97 6.13 -7.68 14.57
N ILE A 98 5.78 -7.75 15.86
CA ILE A 98 6.16 -6.73 16.85
C ILE A 98 7.67 -6.74 17.09
N VAL A 99 8.26 -7.92 17.29
CA VAL A 99 9.70 -8.12 17.44
C VAL A 99 10.47 -7.68 16.19
N ASP A 100 9.98 -8.00 14.99
CA ASP A 100 10.62 -7.57 13.73
C ASP A 100 10.48 -6.06 13.50
N LEU A 101 9.35 -5.42 13.85
CA LEU A 101 9.25 -3.96 13.81
C LEU A 101 10.21 -3.28 14.80
N LYS A 102 10.34 -3.82 16.01
CA LYS A 102 11.27 -3.33 17.02
C LYS A 102 12.72 -3.46 16.52
N GLU A 103 13.13 -4.66 16.13
CA GLU A 103 14.49 -4.90 15.65
C GLU A 103 14.85 -4.13 14.36
N PHE A 104 13.90 -3.96 13.43
CA PHE A 104 14.19 -3.37 12.11
C PHE A 104 13.74 -1.93 11.92
N CYS A 105 12.82 -1.38 12.72
CA CYS A 105 12.35 0.01 12.54
C CYS A 105 12.80 0.96 13.64
N THR A 106 13.26 0.49 14.82
CA THR A 106 13.73 1.38 15.91
C THR A 106 15.26 1.46 16.02
N ASN A 107 16.00 0.56 15.37
CA ASN A 107 17.45 0.49 15.40
C ASN A 107 18.10 1.74 14.75
N PRO A 108 18.80 2.63 15.49
CA PRO A 108 19.28 3.90 14.96
C PRO A 108 20.46 3.77 13.98
N ILE A 109 21.17 2.64 13.98
CA ILE A 109 22.32 2.40 13.08
C ILE A 109 21.85 1.82 11.75
N LYS A 110 20.93 0.85 11.79
CA LYS A 110 20.40 0.24 10.56
C LYS A 110 18.94 -0.17 10.70
N PHE A 111 18.07 0.69 10.19
CA PHE A 111 16.63 0.46 10.12
C PHE A 111 16.09 0.27 8.68
N SER A 112 14.81 -0.09 8.63
CA SER A 112 13.85 -0.02 7.54
C SER A 112 12.85 1.11 7.82
N VAL A 113 12.41 1.80 6.77
CA VAL A 113 11.23 2.67 6.82
C VAL A 113 9.99 1.83 7.18
N PHE A 114 9.24 2.24 8.20
CA PHE A 114 7.92 1.69 8.52
C PHE A 114 6.91 2.27 7.51
N SER A 115 6.56 1.47 6.50
CA SER A 115 5.77 1.92 5.36
C SER A 115 4.29 1.60 5.56
N ILE A 116 3.39 2.55 5.31
CA ILE A 116 1.96 2.44 5.63
C ILE A 116 1.12 2.81 4.41
N ASP A 117 0.20 1.92 4.01
CA ASP A 117 -0.70 2.15 2.87
C ASP A 117 -2.14 1.69 3.16
N SER A 118 -3.11 2.53 2.80
CA SER A 118 -4.53 2.40 3.15
C SER A 118 -5.38 1.97 1.96
N THR A 119 -5.72 0.68 1.92
CA THR A 119 -6.37 0.05 0.75
C THR A 119 -7.84 -0.35 0.99
N PHE A 120 -8.56 -0.50 -0.11
CA PHE A 120 -9.97 -0.89 -0.19
C PHE A 120 -10.14 -2.22 -0.97
N ASP A 121 -11.38 -2.62 -1.29
CA ASP A 121 -11.76 -3.88 -1.99
C ASP A 121 -11.67 -5.21 -1.20
N VAL A 122 -11.44 -5.18 0.11
CA VAL A 122 -11.31 -6.39 0.96
C VAL A 122 -12.47 -6.52 1.96
N GLY A 123 -13.65 -6.84 1.43
CA GLY A 123 -14.90 -6.83 2.22
C GLY A 123 -15.47 -5.42 2.40
N ASN A 124 -16.21 -5.22 3.49
CA ASN A 124 -16.88 -3.96 3.81
C ASN A 124 -16.05 -3.14 4.83
N TYR A 125 -14.74 -3.22 4.72
CA TYR A 125 -13.77 -2.61 5.63
C TYR A 125 -12.70 -1.89 4.81
N TYR A 126 -12.15 -0.82 5.38
CA TYR A 126 -10.83 -0.34 4.98
C TYR A 126 -9.77 -1.21 5.66
N ILE A 127 -8.66 -1.43 4.96
CA ILE A 127 -7.50 -2.12 5.49
C ILE A 127 -6.28 -1.24 5.30
N THR A 128 -5.69 -0.79 6.41
CA THR A 128 -4.40 -0.12 6.39
C THR A 128 -3.34 -1.14 6.75
N ASN A 129 -2.56 -1.53 5.75
CA ASN A 129 -1.46 -2.45 5.93
C ASN A 129 -0.19 -1.66 6.25
N THR A 130 0.58 -2.16 7.20
CA THR A 130 1.94 -1.68 7.45
C THR A 130 2.94 -2.69 6.87
N CYS A 131 4.14 -2.24 6.55
CA CYS A 131 5.19 -3.03 5.90
C CYS A 131 6.58 -2.55 6.33
N TYR A 132 7.54 -3.47 6.34
CA TYR A 132 8.95 -3.20 6.66
C TYR A 132 9.87 -4.10 5.83
N GLU A 133 11.12 -3.69 5.61
CA GLU A 133 12.15 -4.53 5.01
C GLU A 133 12.70 -5.51 6.05
N ASN A 134 12.63 -6.82 5.79
CA ASN A 134 13.14 -7.81 6.74
C ASN A 134 14.67 -7.95 6.63
N LEU A 135 15.40 -7.38 7.59
CA LEU A 135 16.86 -7.22 7.50
C LEU A 135 17.64 -8.53 7.73
N ARG A 136 16.97 -9.64 8.07
CA ARG A 136 17.59 -10.98 8.20
C ARG A 136 17.91 -11.65 6.86
N ILE A 137 17.23 -11.27 5.77
CA ILE A 137 17.32 -11.97 4.49
C ILE A 137 17.43 -11.02 3.29
N LEU A 138 18.09 -11.51 2.24
CA LEU A 138 18.22 -10.86 0.94
C LEU A 138 17.59 -11.75 -0.13
N HIS A 139 17.08 -11.16 -1.21
CA HIS A 139 16.76 -11.92 -2.41
C HIS A 139 18.03 -12.57 -2.98
N ALA A 140 18.04 -13.89 -3.15
CA ALA A 140 19.19 -14.65 -3.66
C ALA A 140 19.29 -14.64 -5.20
N SER A 141 18.16 -14.39 -5.87
CA SER A 141 18.02 -14.46 -7.33
C SER A 141 17.24 -13.29 -7.92
N ASP A 142 17.19 -13.25 -9.25
CA ASP A 142 16.34 -12.36 -10.06
C ASP A 142 16.63 -10.86 -9.90
N LYS A 143 15.76 -10.00 -10.48
CA LYS A 143 15.92 -8.53 -10.56
C LYS A 143 15.97 -7.79 -9.22
N TYR A 144 15.82 -8.50 -8.09
CA TYR A 144 15.85 -7.95 -6.74
C TYR A 144 17.07 -8.41 -5.94
N ARG A 145 17.99 -9.19 -6.54
CA ARG A 145 19.13 -9.79 -5.84
C ARG A 145 19.91 -8.78 -5.00
N GLY A 146 20.22 -9.13 -3.76
CA GLY A 146 20.93 -8.27 -2.81
C GLY A 146 20.08 -7.16 -2.19
N LYS A 147 18.75 -7.16 -2.39
CA LYS A 147 17.81 -6.29 -1.66
C LYS A 147 17.06 -7.09 -0.60
N TYR A 148 16.73 -6.42 0.50
CA TYR A 148 15.81 -6.93 1.51
C TYR A 148 14.39 -7.03 0.93
N PRO A 149 13.63 -8.10 1.23
CA PRO A 149 12.23 -8.16 0.87
C PRO A 149 11.39 -7.27 1.78
N LEU A 150 10.28 -6.77 1.25
CA LEU A 150 9.27 -6.05 2.04
C LEU A 150 8.27 -7.06 2.59
N GLU A 151 8.15 -7.19 3.91
CA GLU A 151 7.24 -8.12 4.58
C GLU A 151 6.11 -7.38 5.30
N MET A 152 5.01 -8.10 5.59
CA MET A 152 3.81 -7.51 6.21
C MET A 152 4.04 -7.24 7.70
N GLY A 153 3.78 -6.02 8.14
CA GLY A 153 3.63 -5.64 9.55
C GLY A 153 2.19 -5.83 10.06
N PRO A 154 1.89 -5.30 11.26
CA PRO A 154 0.53 -5.18 11.78
C PRO A 154 -0.44 -4.63 10.72
N THR A 155 -1.60 -5.27 10.59
CA THR A 155 -2.67 -4.83 9.70
C THR A 155 -3.80 -4.24 10.52
N PHE A 156 -4.22 -3.02 10.18
CA PHE A 156 -5.32 -2.32 10.83
C PHE A 156 -6.59 -2.47 10.00
N VAL A 157 -7.70 -2.87 10.63
CA VAL A 157 -9.01 -3.03 10.00
C VAL A 157 -10.00 -2.07 10.65
N HIS A 158 -10.66 -1.24 9.84
CA HIS A 158 -11.53 -0.15 10.29
C HIS A 158 -12.62 0.21 9.28
N THR A 159 -13.53 1.10 9.68
CA THR A 159 -14.68 1.55 8.88
C THR A 159 -14.56 3.01 8.40
N LYS A 160 -13.56 3.77 8.88
CA LYS A 160 -13.33 5.18 8.51
C LYS A 160 -11.84 5.50 8.47
N ARG A 161 -11.39 6.15 7.39
CA ARG A 161 -10.07 6.80 7.29
C ARG A 161 -10.16 8.17 7.93
N ASP A 162 -9.87 8.26 9.23
CA ASP A 162 -9.80 9.50 9.98
C ASP A 162 -8.62 9.48 10.98
N THR A 163 -8.15 10.67 11.36
CA THR A 163 -6.95 10.85 12.20
C THR A 163 -7.08 10.13 13.54
N ASN A 164 -8.27 10.12 14.14
CA ASN A 164 -8.50 9.55 15.47
C ASN A 164 -8.36 8.02 15.45
N ASN A 165 -8.84 7.35 14.40
CA ASN A 165 -8.64 5.91 14.23
C ASN A 165 -7.16 5.56 14.04
N TYR A 166 -6.43 6.32 13.21
CA TYR A 166 -5.00 6.09 13.02
C TYR A 166 -4.17 6.37 14.30
N VAL A 167 -4.45 7.47 15.02
CA VAL A 167 -3.85 7.74 16.34
C VAL A 167 -4.17 6.61 17.33
N SER A 168 -5.40 6.06 17.30
CA SER A 168 -5.79 4.93 18.15
C SER A 168 -5.02 3.65 17.79
N PHE A 169 -4.79 3.39 16.50
CA PHE A 169 -3.98 2.26 16.05
C PHE A 169 -2.52 2.38 16.45
N PHE A 170 -1.89 3.54 16.23
CA PHE A 170 -0.49 3.78 16.62
C PHE A 170 -0.32 3.78 18.13
N SER A 171 -1.22 4.42 18.88
CA SER A 171 -1.19 4.41 20.35
C SER A 171 -1.38 3.00 20.92
N SER A 172 -2.23 2.17 20.32
CA SER A 172 -2.37 0.76 20.71
C SER A 172 -1.14 -0.08 20.32
N LEU A 173 -0.52 0.18 19.17
CA LEU A 173 0.74 -0.49 18.78
C LEU A 173 1.89 -0.16 19.76
N GLN A 174 2.01 1.11 20.16
CA GLN A 174 2.96 1.60 21.18
C GLN A 174 2.62 1.16 22.62
N ARG A 175 1.42 0.60 22.86
CA ARG A 175 1.06 -0.07 24.13
C ARG A 175 1.36 -1.57 24.11
N ILE A 176 1.47 -2.18 22.94
CA ILE A 176 1.89 -3.59 22.77
C ILE A 176 3.40 -3.71 22.99
N ASP A 177 4.19 -2.79 22.43
CA ASP A 177 5.60 -2.60 22.82
C ASP A 177 5.95 -1.11 22.78
N ASN A 178 6.48 -0.61 23.90
CA ASN A 178 6.77 0.82 24.09
C ASN A 178 7.94 1.32 23.23
N GLU A 179 8.89 0.45 22.85
CA GLU A 179 10.01 0.81 21.97
C GLU A 179 9.53 1.14 20.54
N LEU A 180 8.29 0.77 20.16
CA LEU A 180 7.70 1.17 18.88
C LEU A 180 7.32 2.67 18.82
N LYS A 181 7.60 3.46 19.87
CA LYS A 181 7.67 4.92 19.79
C LYS A 181 8.90 5.38 19.01
N ASP A 182 10.02 4.68 19.19
CA ASP A 182 11.35 5.04 18.71
C ASP A 182 11.58 4.62 17.24
N ILE A 183 10.50 4.50 16.44
CA ILE A 183 10.58 4.16 15.02
C ILE A 183 11.31 5.28 14.27
N GLN A 184 12.40 4.94 13.60
CA GLN A 184 13.34 5.91 13.03
C GLN A 184 12.81 6.61 11.77
N ALA A 185 11.98 5.94 10.96
CA ALA A 185 11.37 6.53 9.77
C ALA A 185 10.01 5.91 9.43
N VAL A 186 9.07 6.74 8.95
CA VAL A 186 7.71 6.35 8.54
C VAL A 186 7.42 6.87 7.13
N GLY A 187 6.89 6.02 6.25
CA GLY A 187 6.60 6.39 4.85
C GLY A 187 5.15 6.14 4.45
N THR A 188 4.53 7.09 3.75
CA THR A 188 3.10 7.05 3.35
C THR A 188 2.87 7.46 1.88
N ASP A 189 1.63 7.30 1.41
CA ASP A 189 1.15 7.84 0.13
C ASP A 189 0.96 9.37 0.14
N GLY A 190 0.60 9.92 1.31
CA GLY A 190 0.25 11.33 1.53
C GLY A 190 -1.20 11.57 1.96
N ASP A 191 -1.95 10.54 2.39
CA ASP A 191 -3.26 10.70 3.04
C ASP A 191 -3.13 11.63 4.28
N GLU A 192 -3.90 12.71 4.30
CA GLU A 192 -3.79 13.78 5.31
C GLU A 192 -4.11 13.29 6.73
N ALA A 193 -5.13 12.46 6.88
CA ALA A 193 -5.51 11.88 8.16
C ALA A 193 -4.43 10.93 8.70
N LEU A 194 -3.80 10.16 7.81
CA LEU A 194 -2.67 9.30 8.14
C LEU A 194 -1.43 10.12 8.53
N MET A 195 -1.08 11.17 7.77
CA MET A 195 0.06 12.04 8.05
C MET A 195 -0.08 12.82 9.37
N ASN A 196 -1.28 13.33 9.67
CA ASN A 196 -1.57 13.97 10.95
C ASN A 196 -1.37 12.99 12.11
N ALA A 197 -1.87 11.75 11.99
CA ALA A 197 -1.70 10.73 13.01
C ALA A 197 -0.24 10.25 13.18
N VAL A 198 0.50 10.12 12.08
CA VAL A 198 1.95 9.82 12.12
C VAL A 198 2.72 10.94 12.82
N THR A 199 2.38 12.20 12.55
CA THR A 199 3.02 13.36 13.18
C THR A 199 2.76 13.43 14.69
N ILE A 200 1.55 13.06 15.13
CA ILE A 200 1.18 13.00 16.56
C ILE A 200 1.92 11.85 17.28
N CYS A 201 1.95 10.66 16.69
CA CYS A 201 2.42 9.44 17.37
C CYS A 201 3.92 9.13 17.19
N PHE A 202 4.57 9.61 16.12
CA PHE A 202 5.97 9.33 15.81
C PHE A 202 6.73 10.66 15.62
N GLN A 203 6.87 11.41 16.72
CA GLN A 203 7.33 12.81 16.70
C GLN A 203 8.79 12.92 16.23
N ASP A 204 9.67 12.02 16.65
CA ASP A 204 11.09 12.03 16.28
C ASP A 204 11.43 11.30 14.97
N ALA A 205 10.49 10.50 14.45
CA ALA A 205 10.68 9.71 13.23
C ALA A 205 10.87 10.60 11.98
N GLN A 206 11.74 10.23 11.04
CA GLN A 206 11.77 10.86 9.73
C GLN A 206 10.53 10.47 8.92
N LYS A 207 9.66 11.44 8.61
CA LYS A 207 8.47 11.23 7.77
C LYS A 207 8.85 11.31 6.29
N LEU A 208 8.31 10.42 5.47
CA LEU A 208 8.54 10.34 4.03
C LEU A 208 7.24 10.29 3.24
N LEU A 209 7.18 11.01 2.12
CA LEU A 209 6.03 10.99 1.20
C LEU A 209 6.39 10.29 -0.11
N CYS A 210 5.43 9.56 -0.69
CA CYS A 210 5.59 8.89 -1.97
C CYS A 210 5.79 9.90 -3.12
N ALA A 211 6.99 9.91 -3.72
CA ALA A 211 7.32 10.82 -4.81
C ALA A 211 6.45 10.59 -6.06
N ASP A 212 6.03 9.35 -6.34
CA ASP A 212 5.18 9.03 -7.50
C ASP A 212 3.73 9.55 -7.32
N HIS A 213 3.17 9.46 -6.11
CA HIS A 213 1.87 10.07 -5.79
C HIS A 213 1.96 11.59 -5.79
N LYS A 214 3.00 12.16 -5.18
CA LYS A 214 3.26 13.61 -5.20
C LYS A 214 3.39 14.14 -6.65
N LYS A 215 4.08 13.40 -7.52
CA LYS A 215 4.19 13.71 -8.96
C LYS A 215 2.83 13.69 -9.66
N THR A 216 2.01 12.68 -9.38
CA THR A 216 0.65 12.55 -9.94
C THR A 216 -0.25 13.71 -9.50
N ASN A 217 -0.15 14.15 -8.23
CA ASN A 217 -0.93 15.28 -7.71
C ASN A 217 -0.52 16.61 -8.38
N ILE A 218 0.78 16.85 -8.56
CA ILE A 218 1.30 18.02 -9.27
C ILE A 218 0.89 17.99 -10.76
N GLU A 219 0.95 16.82 -11.40
CA GLU A 219 0.47 16.65 -12.77
C GLU A 219 -1.04 16.93 -12.88
N SER A 220 -1.85 16.50 -11.90
CA SER A 220 -3.27 16.89 -11.82
C SER A 220 -3.44 18.40 -11.73
N LYS A 221 -2.70 19.08 -10.84
CA LYS A 221 -2.79 20.54 -10.69
C LYS A 221 -2.38 21.29 -11.97
N LEU A 222 -1.37 20.78 -12.70
CA LEU A 222 -0.97 21.32 -14.00
C LEU A 222 -2.05 21.11 -15.07
N ASN A 223 -2.83 20.03 -15.01
CA ASN A 223 -4.02 19.85 -15.86
C ASN A 223 -5.15 20.84 -15.47
N ASP A 224 -5.37 21.09 -14.18
CA ASP A 224 -6.37 22.06 -13.71
C ASP A 224 -6.04 23.50 -14.16
N LEU A 225 -4.74 23.86 -14.16
CA LEU A 225 -4.21 25.11 -14.72
C LEU A 225 -4.13 25.10 -16.26
N ARG A 226 -4.68 24.07 -16.93
CA ARG A 226 -4.72 23.91 -18.40
C ARG A 226 -3.35 23.98 -19.09
N ALA A 227 -2.28 23.61 -18.38
CA ALA A 227 -0.90 23.70 -18.86
C ALA A 227 -0.69 22.92 -20.17
N ALA A 228 0.10 23.48 -21.09
CA ALA A 228 0.49 22.81 -22.31
C ALA A 228 1.30 21.53 -22.03
N GLU A 229 1.14 20.50 -22.86
CA GLU A 229 1.75 19.18 -22.65
C GLU A 229 3.30 19.20 -22.68
N CYS A 230 3.90 20.22 -23.29
CA CYS A 230 5.33 20.52 -23.21
C CYS A 230 5.70 21.18 -21.87
N ALA A 231 4.94 22.20 -21.44
CA ALA A 231 5.13 22.89 -20.16
C ALA A 231 5.06 21.93 -18.97
N LYS A 232 4.07 21.01 -18.95
CA LYS A 232 3.99 19.95 -17.91
C LYS A 232 5.28 19.14 -17.82
N LYS A 233 5.85 18.72 -18.96
CA LYS A 233 7.05 17.88 -19.01
C LYS A 233 8.32 18.63 -18.63
N HIS A 234 8.35 19.94 -18.86
CA HIS A 234 9.41 20.82 -18.36
C HIS A 234 9.32 20.92 -16.83
N VAL A 235 8.20 21.43 -16.29
CA VAL A 235 7.97 21.60 -14.85
C VAL A 235 8.15 20.29 -14.06
N LEU A 236 7.62 19.16 -14.55
CA LEU A 236 7.79 17.86 -13.89
C LEU A 236 9.22 17.30 -13.97
N ALA A 237 10.04 17.76 -14.92
CA ALA A 237 11.47 17.45 -14.96
C ALA A 237 12.28 18.37 -14.05
N ASP A 238 11.92 19.65 -13.94
CA ASP A 238 12.55 20.57 -12.99
C ASP A 238 12.32 20.11 -11.54
N ILE A 239 11.13 19.57 -11.23
CA ILE A 239 10.80 19.08 -9.88
C ILE A 239 11.44 17.72 -9.60
N PHE A 240 11.27 16.74 -10.50
CA PHE A 240 11.62 15.32 -10.25
C PHE A 240 12.85 14.80 -11.01
N GLY A 241 13.59 15.67 -11.68
CA GLY A 241 14.69 15.31 -12.55
C GLY A 241 14.26 14.60 -13.84
N LYS A 242 15.24 14.37 -14.72
CA LYS A 242 15.06 13.69 -16.01
C LYS A 242 16.32 12.92 -16.38
N ASN A 243 16.16 11.80 -17.08
CA ASN A 243 17.28 11.07 -17.68
C ASN A 243 17.45 11.57 -19.11
N ILE A 244 18.61 12.13 -19.43
CA ILE A 244 19.00 12.55 -20.79
C ILE A 244 20.09 11.59 -21.26
N SER A 245 19.74 10.72 -22.21
CA SER A 245 20.63 9.71 -22.80
C SER A 245 21.28 8.75 -21.77
N SER A 246 22.36 9.17 -21.12
CA SER A 246 23.13 8.42 -20.13
C SER A 246 23.36 9.18 -18.80
N THR A 247 22.95 10.45 -18.71
CA THR A 247 23.10 11.29 -17.52
C THR A 247 21.74 11.59 -16.89
N TYR A 248 21.72 11.75 -15.56
CA TYR A 248 20.54 12.18 -14.81
C TYR A 248 20.69 13.65 -14.44
N GLU A 249 19.77 14.48 -14.90
CA GLU A 249 19.67 15.89 -14.55
C GLU A 249 18.86 16.01 -13.25
N LYS A 250 19.52 16.49 -12.18
CA LYS A 250 18.95 16.64 -10.84
C LYS A 250 17.81 17.66 -10.82
N GLY A 251 16.65 17.29 -10.31
CA GLY A 251 15.53 18.21 -10.06
C GLY A 251 15.60 18.93 -8.71
N LEU A 252 14.51 19.59 -8.32
CA LEU A 252 14.32 20.14 -6.98
C LEU A 252 14.35 19.04 -5.91
N ILE A 253 13.77 17.87 -6.17
CA ILE A 253 13.75 16.74 -5.24
C ILE A 253 15.16 16.19 -4.91
N ASP A 254 16.14 16.44 -5.78
CA ASP A 254 17.55 16.06 -5.57
C ASP A 254 18.35 17.08 -4.75
N SER A 255 17.67 18.05 -4.13
CA SER A 255 18.32 19.10 -3.33
C SER A 255 18.91 18.53 -2.04
N GLU A 256 20.20 18.78 -1.84
CA GLU A 256 20.98 18.29 -0.70
C GLU A 256 20.76 19.09 0.59
N THR A 257 20.10 20.25 0.52
CA THR A 257 19.59 21.00 1.68
C THR A 257 18.30 21.74 1.33
N CYS A 258 17.51 22.05 2.35
CA CYS A 258 16.40 23.00 2.27
C CYS A 258 16.79 24.36 1.63
N MET A 259 17.97 24.89 1.95
CA MET A 259 18.46 26.16 1.37
C MET A 259 18.78 26.05 -0.13
N ALA A 260 19.28 24.89 -0.58
CA ALA A 260 19.52 24.62 -2.00
C ALA A 260 18.20 24.47 -2.78
N PHE A 261 17.19 23.83 -2.16
CA PHE A 261 15.83 23.73 -2.70
C PHE A 261 15.21 25.13 -2.89
N ASP A 262 15.17 25.94 -1.83
CA ASP A 262 14.57 27.28 -1.88
C ASP A 262 15.31 28.23 -2.83
N ARG A 263 16.62 28.05 -3.05
CA ARG A 263 17.36 28.78 -4.09
C ARG A 263 16.86 28.40 -5.49
N ARG A 264 16.94 27.11 -5.85
CA ARG A 264 16.50 26.62 -7.17
C ARG A 264 15.03 26.95 -7.45
N LEU A 265 14.16 26.88 -6.44
CA LEU A 265 12.74 27.22 -6.59
C LEU A 265 12.52 28.72 -6.85
N ARG A 266 13.40 29.62 -6.37
CA ARG A 266 13.38 31.03 -6.79
C ARG A 266 13.89 31.21 -8.21
N ASP A 267 14.98 30.53 -8.57
CA ASP A 267 15.61 30.62 -9.89
C ASP A 267 14.65 30.16 -11.01
N LEU A 268 13.78 29.18 -10.73
CA LEU A 268 12.75 28.68 -11.65
C LEU A 268 11.52 29.60 -11.82
N LYS A 269 11.39 30.68 -11.03
CA LYS A 269 10.15 31.48 -10.96
C LYS A 269 9.71 32.02 -12.33
N SER A 270 10.58 32.74 -13.02
CA SER A 270 10.27 33.38 -14.31
C SER A 270 9.90 32.34 -15.37
N THR A 271 10.64 31.22 -15.42
CA THR A 271 10.36 30.10 -16.32
C THR A 271 8.98 29.49 -16.05
N TRP A 272 8.65 29.23 -14.78
CA TRP A 272 7.37 28.61 -14.42
C TRP A 272 6.18 29.54 -14.58
N ASP A 273 6.29 30.82 -14.23
CA ASP A 273 5.23 31.80 -14.46
C ASP A 273 4.98 32.05 -15.96
N CYS A 274 6.02 31.97 -16.80
CA CYS A 274 5.87 32.04 -18.26
C CYS A 274 5.26 30.76 -18.86
N LEU A 275 5.58 29.57 -18.33
CA LEU A 275 5.09 28.29 -18.85
C LEU A 275 3.68 27.93 -18.36
N VAL A 276 3.37 28.25 -17.10
CA VAL A 276 2.09 27.96 -16.43
C VAL A 276 1.81 29.05 -15.38
N PRO A 277 1.21 30.20 -15.78
CA PRO A 277 0.96 31.34 -14.90
C PRO A 277 0.31 30.95 -13.56
N GLY A 278 0.91 31.40 -12.45
CA GLY A 278 0.43 31.13 -11.10
C GLY A 278 0.78 29.75 -10.53
N PHE A 279 1.37 28.83 -11.32
CA PHE A 279 1.86 27.55 -10.79
C PHE A 279 2.97 27.74 -9.76
N HIS A 280 3.89 28.68 -9.99
CA HIS A 280 4.98 28.97 -9.05
C HIS A 280 4.45 29.37 -7.66
N THR A 281 3.55 30.34 -7.62
CA THR A 281 2.88 30.78 -6.38
C THR A 281 2.17 29.63 -5.67
N TRP A 282 1.42 28.80 -6.42
CA TRP A 282 0.77 27.62 -5.83
C TRP A 282 1.79 26.61 -5.26
N PHE A 283 2.86 26.31 -5.99
CA PHE A 283 3.88 25.35 -5.53
C PHE A 283 4.59 25.85 -4.27
N VAL A 284 4.90 27.15 -4.21
CA VAL A 284 5.45 27.79 -2.99
C VAL A 284 4.48 27.68 -1.82
N SER A 285 3.20 28.02 -2.01
CA SER A 285 2.21 28.05 -0.92
C SER A 285 1.73 26.69 -0.40
N TYR A 286 1.81 25.61 -1.20
CA TYR A 286 1.20 24.33 -0.87
C TYR A 286 2.13 23.10 -0.97
N GLU A 287 3.30 23.22 -1.61
CA GLU A 287 4.18 22.07 -1.86
C GLU A 287 5.63 22.26 -1.38
N ALA A 288 6.18 23.47 -1.43
CA ALA A 288 7.60 23.72 -1.11
C ALA A 288 8.03 23.17 0.26
N ASP A 289 7.25 23.42 1.31
CA ASP A 289 7.56 22.96 2.67
C ASP A 289 7.26 21.46 2.87
N LEU A 290 6.30 20.89 2.12
CA LEU A 290 6.10 19.44 2.08
C LEU A 290 7.29 18.74 1.42
N PHE A 291 7.88 19.32 0.37
CA PHE A 291 9.08 18.78 -0.28
C PHE A 291 10.28 18.81 0.66
N LYS A 292 10.56 19.98 1.26
CA LYS A 292 11.66 20.16 2.21
C LYS A 292 11.57 19.22 3.42
N SER A 293 10.36 18.96 3.92
CA SER A 293 10.15 18.12 5.12
C SER A 293 10.09 16.61 4.84
N HIS A 294 9.81 16.17 3.60
CA HIS A 294 9.43 14.76 3.33
C HIS A 294 9.99 14.10 2.07
N LEU A 295 10.56 14.85 1.12
CA LEU A 295 10.86 14.34 -0.23
C LEU A 295 12.27 14.65 -0.74
N ILE A 296 12.89 15.75 -0.28
CA ILE A 296 14.23 16.14 -0.75
C ILE A 296 15.32 15.14 -0.32
N LYS A 297 16.46 15.17 -1.02
CA LYS A 297 17.57 14.23 -0.81
C LYS A 297 18.03 14.17 0.66
N GLU A 298 18.18 15.33 1.30
CA GLU A 298 18.50 15.51 2.73
C GLU A 298 17.67 14.57 3.63
N VAL A 299 16.35 14.64 3.49
CA VAL A 299 15.37 13.82 4.23
C VAL A 299 15.45 12.33 3.86
N THR A 300 15.66 12.00 2.59
CA THR A 300 15.75 10.59 2.17
C THR A 300 17.05 9.92 2.59
N ASP A 301 18.16 10.67 2.66
CA ASP A 301 19.45 10.19 3.14
C ASP A 301 19.39 9.87 4.65
N LEU A 302 18.78 10.76 5.45
CA LEU A 302 18.53 10.56 6.88
C LEU A 302 17.70 9.30 7.14
N ALA A 303 16.73 9.00 6.28
CA ALA A 303 15.94 7.77 6.34
C ALA A 303 16.62 6.54 5.68
N HIS A 304 17.90 6.62 5.33
CA HIS A 304 18.68 5.58 4.65
C HIS A 304 18.12 5.10 3.29
N VAL A 305 17.35 5.94 2.59
CA VAL A 305 16.74 5.62 1.29
C VAL A 305 17.59 6.24 0.17
N TYR A 306 18.36 5.41 -0.55
CA TYR A 306 19.25 5.82 -1.66
C TYR A 306 18.58 6.49 -2.88
N LYS A 307 17.26 6.69 -2.84
CA LYS A 307 16.39 7.32 -3.84
C LYS A 307 15.16 7.88 -3.11
N HIS A 308 14.32 8.64 -3.80
CA HIS A 308 13.03 9.08 -3.25
C HIS A 308 12.16 7.89 -2.83
N PHE A 309 11.38 8.08 -1.74
CA PHE A 309 10.44 7.09 -1.26
C PHE A 309 9.30 6.85 -2.26
N SER A 310 8.85 5.60 -2.37
CA SER A 310 7.87 5.17 -3.37
C SER A 310 7.02 4.03 -2.84
N ASN A 311 5.70 4.22 -2.82
CA ASN A 311 4.75 3.28 -2.21
C ASN A 311 4.49 2.02 -3.07
N ASN A 312 4.98 2.00 -4.32
CA ASN A 312 4.86 0.89 -5.29
C ASN A 312 5.09 -0.52 -4.70
N ARG A 313 5.98 -0.67 -3.71
CA ARG A 313 6.25 -1.96 -3.05
C ARG A 313 5.17 -2.34 -2.03
N VAL A 314 4.63 -1.37 -1.30
CA VAL A 314 3.52 -1.56 -0.35
C VAL A 314 2.22 -1.79 -1.11
N GLU A 315 1.96 -1.01 -2.17
CA GLU A 315 0.86 -1.25 -3.11
C GLU A 315 0.90 -2.68 -3.67
N SER A 316 2.08 -3.17 -4.06
CA SER A 316 2.26 -4.56 -4.51
C SER A 316 2.00 -5.60 -3.41
N GLN A 317 2.23 -5.28 -2.13
CA GLN A 317 1.85 -6.16 -1.01
C GLN A 317 0.35 -6.04 -0.67
N ASN A 318 -0.25 -4.88 -0.87
CA ASN A 318 -1.69 -4.66 -0.73
C ASN A 318 -2.47 -5.43 -1.78
N ASP A 319 -2.02 -5.40 -3.04
CA ASP A 319 -2.59 -6.23 -4.11
C ASP A 319 -2.31 -7.74 -3.89
N ASN A 320 -1.20 -8.09 -3.23
CA ASN A 320 -0.92 -9.47 -2.81
C ASN A 320 -1.88 -9.94 -1.69
N ALA A 321 -2.14 -9.10 -0.69
CA ALA A 321 -3.10 -9.35 0.39
C ALA A 321 -4.54 -9.45 -0.14
N LYS A 322 -4.95 -8.52 -1.01
CA LYS A 322 -6.23 -8.58 -1.75
C LYS A 322 -6.41 -9.91 -2.49
N ASP A 323 -5.39 -10.38 -3.22
CA ASP A 323 -5.44 -11.66 -3.91
C ASP A 323 -5.41 -12.88 -2.97
N TRP A 324 -4.81 -12.75 -1.78
CA TRP A 324 -4.71 -13.84 -0.81
C TRP A 324 -6.02 -14.06 -0.04
N VAL A 325 -6.66 -12.96 0.38
CA VAL A 325 -7.97 -12.93 1.05
C VAL A 325 -9.10 -13.19 0.05
N GLY A 326 -9.04 -12.54 -1.12
CA GLY A 326 -10.04 -12.51 -2.18
C GLY A 326 -10.50 -11.08 -2.48
N ARG A 327 -10.39 -10.64 -3.74
CA ARG A 327 -10.90 -9.33 -4.20
C ARG A 327 -12.43 -9.33 -4.26
N ALA A 328 -13.04 -8.31 -3.65
CA ALA A 328 -14.46 -7.95 -3.72
C ALA A 328 -15.50 -8.98 -3.22
N GLY A 329 -16.55 -8.46 -2.55
CA GLY A 329 -17.63 -9.24 -1.94
C GLY A 329 -17.52 -9.33 -0.41
N ASN A 330 -18.58 -9.80 0.25
CA ASN A 330 -18.73 -9.82 1.71
C ASN A 330 -17.78 -10.83 2.42
N VAL A 331 -16.48 -10.55 2.44
CA VAL A 331 -15.52 -11.27 3.29
C VAL A 331 -15.81 -10.89 4.75
N SER A 332 -16.25 -11.85 5.57
CA SER A 332 -16.47 -11.61 7.00
C SER A 332 -15.16 -11.39 7.73
N PHE A 333 -15.15 -10.58 8.80
CA PHE A 333 -13.93 -10.31 9.59
C PHE A 333 -13.18 -11.59 10.02
N PRO A 334 -13.82 -12.65 10.54
CA PRO A 334 -13.13 -13.91 10.85
C PRO A 334 -12.52 -14.64 9.64
N LYS A 335 -12.95 -14.33 8.40
CA LYS A 335 -12.34 -14.85 7.17
C LYS A 335 -11.16 -14.00 6.70
N LEU A 336 -11.27 -12.68 6.80
CA LEU A 336 -10.19 -11.72 6.54
C LEU A 336 -9.00 -11.99 7.47
N ASN A 337 -9.24 -11.88 8.78
CA ASN A 337 -8.33 -12.18 9.88
C ASN A 337 -7.51 -13.46 9.62
N GLN A 338 -8.22 -14.57 9.47
CA GLN A 338 -7.67 -15.89 9.16
C GLN A 338 -6.79 -15.91 7.89
N LYS A 339 -7.14 -15.14 6.85
CA LYS A 339 -6.36 -15.08 5.61
C LYS A 339 -5.11 -14.19 5.73
N MET A 340 -5.17 -13.11 6.50
CA MET A 340 -3.97 -12.32 6.83
C MET A 340 -2.98 -13.14 7.66
N LYS A 341 -3.45 -13.94 8.64
CA LYS A 341 -2.59 -14.87 9.38
C LYS A 341 -1.91 -15.89 8.45
N GLU A 342 -2.66 -16.53 7.55
CA GLU A 342 -2.10 -17.47 6.57
C GLU A 342 -0.99 -16.84 5.69
N LEU A 343 -1.12 -15.56 5.34
CA LEU A 343 -0.15 -14.79 4.54
C LEU A 343 1.11 -14.48 5.35
N VAL A 344 0.97 -13.93 6.56
CA VAL A 344 2.09 -13.62 7.47
C VAL A 344 2.90 -14.89 7.80
N THR A 345 2.22 -16.01 8.10
CA THR A 345 2.90 -17.29 8.34
C THR A 345 3.58 -17.85 7.07
N ALA A 346 3.12 -17.50 5.87
CA ALA A 346 3.84 -17.86 4.64
C ALA A 346 5.17 -17.09 4.52
N GLN A 347 5.14 -15.78 4.81
CA GLN A 347 6.33 -14.92 4.80
C GLN A 347 7.35 -15.35 5.85
N GLN A 348 6.90 -15.72 7.06
CA GLN A 348 7.76 -16.26 8.12
C GLN A 348 8.44 -17.59 7.72
N GLN A 349 7.73 -18.50 7.05
CA GLN A 349 8.33 -19.74 6.54
C GLN A 349 9.30 -19.50 5.38
N ASP A 350 9.06 -18.50 4.52
CA ASP A 350 10.02 -18.12 3.48
C ASP A 350 11.36 -17.63 4.06
N ILE A 351 11.30 -16.91 5.19
CA ILE A 351 12.47 -16.49 5.98
C ILE A 351 13.17 -17.70 6.61
N GLU A 352 12.40 -18.60 7.25
CA GLU A 352 12.96 -19.82 7.87
C GLU A 352 13.59 -20.77 6.83
N MET A 353 13.07 -20.83 5.60
CA MET A 353 13.69 -21.57 4.50
C MET A 353 15.07 -21.02 4.09
N ALA A 354 15.31 -19.72 4.22
CA ALA A 354 16.60 -19.11 3.88
C ALA A 354 17.74 -19.63 4.79
N VAL A 355 17.41 -20.05 6.03
CA VAL A 355 18.37 -20.60 7.01
C VAL A 355 19.07 -21.85 6.47
N PHE A 356 18.38 -22.69 5.69
CA PHE A 356 18.94 -23.91 5.07
C PHE A 356 19.04 -23.82 3.53
N GLY A 357 19.19 -22.60 3.00
CA GLY A 357 19.37 -22.33 1.56
C GLY A 357 18.16 -22.69 0.67
N GLY A 358 16.97 -22.85 1.27
CA GLY A 358 15.71 -23.08 0.57
C GLY A 358 15.09 -21.80 0.00
N GLY A 359 14.11 -21.97 -0.88
CA GLY A 359 13.34 -20.86 -1.46
C GLY A 359 14.15 -19.90 -2.34
N SER A 360 13.72 -18.64 -2.36
CA SER A 360 14.25 -17.54 -3.21
C SER A 360 15.14 -16.54 -2.46
N TYR A 361 15.48 -16.85 -1.20
CA TYR A 361 16.17 -15.95 -0.29
C TYR A 361 17.52 -16.54 0.16
N GLU A 362 18.40 -15.69 0.66
CA GLU A 362 19.66 -16.03 1.34
C GLU A 362 19.82 -15.13 2.58
N LEU A 363 20.50 -15.59 3.62
CA LEU A 363 20.68 -14.79 4.84
C LEU A 363 21.55 -13.55 4.55
N SER A 364 21.19 -12.41 5.14
CA SER A 364 22.04 -11.21 5.13
C SER A 364 23.32 -11.45 5.95
N ASP A 365 24.39 -10.68 5.70
CA ASP A 365 25.69 -10.93 6.33
C ASP A 365 25.67 -10.89 7.88
N TYR A 366 24.75 -10.12 8.48
CA TYR A 366 24.51 -10.11 9.93
C TYR A 366 23.99 -11.46 10.48
N PHE A 367 23.20 -12.20 9.69
CA PHE A 367 22.52 -13.43 10.09
C PHE A 367 23.11 -14.70 9.45
N LYS A 368 24.04 -14.55 8.51
CA LYS A 368 24.81 -15.60 7.83
C LYS A 368 25.43 -16.64 8.78
N LYS A 369 25.74 -16.23 10.02
CA LYS A 369 26.13 -17.09 11.15
C LYS A 369 25.16 -18.26 11.45
N PHE A 370 23.89 -18.15 11.07
CA PHE A 370 22.88 -19.20 11.23
C PHE A 370 22.77 -20.15 10.03
N SER A 371 23.41 -19.84 8.89
CA SER A 371 23.25 -20.60 7.64
C SER A 371 23.68 -22.05 7.82
N GLN A 372 22.74 -22.98 7.62
CA GLN A 372 22.99 -24.41 7.60
C GLN A 372 23.06 -24.91 6.15
N GLU A 373 23.89 -25.90 5.88
CA GLU A 373 23.75 -26.64 4.63
C GLU A 373 22.51 -27.53 4.67
N ARG A 374 21.72 -27.51 3.59
CA ARG A 374 20.49 -28.30 3.44
C ARG A 374 20.68 -29.78 3.78
N HIS A 375 21.82 -30.37 3.44
CA HIS A 375 22.09 -31.78 3.74
C HIS A 375 22.27 -32.04 5.25
N ILE A 376 22.82 -31.07 6.00
CA ILE A 376 22.94 -31.14 7.46
C ILE A 376 21.57 -30.87 8.09
N TRP A 377 20.85 -29.85 7.62
CA TRP A 377 19.51 -29.49 8.10
C TRP A 377 18.54 -30.69 8.06
N ASN A 378 18.51 -31.40 6.93
CA ASN A 378 17.66 -32.59 6.78
C ASN A 378 18.04 -33.71 7.77
N GLY A 379 19.31 -33.81 8.18
CA GLY A 379 19.78 -34.75 9.21
C GLY A 379 19.52 -34.31 10.66
N MET A 380 19.10 -33.06 10.89
CA MET A 380 18.77 -32.56 12.24
C MET A 380 17.37 -32.99 12.68
N SER A 381 17.20 -33.24 13.98
CA SER A 381 15.88 -33.45 14.60
C SER A 381 15.04 -32.16 14.60
N ALA A 382 13.72 -32.28 14.71
CA ALA A 382 12.83 -31.12 14.80
C ALA A 382 13.18 -30.18 15.97
N GLU A 383 13.67 -30.73 17.09
CA GLU A 383 14.13 -29.97 18.27
C GLU A 383 15.40 -29.18 17.98
N GLN A 384 16.38 -29.78 17.29
CA GLN A 384 17.61 -29.11 16.87
C GLN A 384 17.32 -27.98 15.88
N ARG A 385 16.47 -28.24 14.88
CA ARG A 385 16.00 -27.23 13.92
C ARG A 385 15.27 -26.09 14.63
N ASN A 386 14.35 -26.41 15.54
CA ASN A 386 13.64 -25.42 16.33
C ASN A 386 14.60 -24.58 17.18
N SER A 387 15.60 -25.19 17.84
CA SER A 387 16.62 -24.46 18.61
C SER A 387 17.40 -23.46 17.75
N ILE A 388 17.72 -23.81 16.50
CA ILE A 388 18.36 -22.89 15.54
C ILE A 388 17.40 -21.78 15.12
N LEU A 389 16.14 -22.09 14.79
CA LEU A 389 15.15 -21.08 14.42
C LEU A 389 14.84 -20.12 15.58
N THR A 390 14.70 -20.61 16.82
CA THR A 390 14.54 -19.76 18.00
C THR A 390 15.71 -18.78 18.15
N LYS A 391 16.97 -19.26 18.03
CA LYS A 391 18.17 -18.41 18.10
C LYS A 391 18.28 -17.42 16.94
N PHE A 392 17.82 -17.81 15.74
CA PHE A 392 17.76 -16.93 14.57
C PHE A 392 16.73 -15.81 14.74
N TRP A 393 15.52 -16.14 15.21
CA TRP A 393 14.46 -15.16 15.47
C TRP A 393 14.76 -14.26 16.67
N SER A 394 15.45 -14.76 17.71
CA SER A 394 15.80 -13.97 18.89
C SER A 394 17.07 -13.12 18.74
N SER A 395 17.87 -13.33 17.69
CA SER A 395 19.10 -12.57 17.51
C SER A 395 18.85 -11.22 16.83
N LYS A 396 19.65 -10.24 17.28
CA LYS A 396 19.67 -8.86 16.81
C LYS A 396 20.78 -8.60 15.79
N ILE A 397 20.63 -7.50 15.05
CA ILE A 397 21.64 -6.93 14.15
C ILE A 397 22.87 -6.53 14.99
N GLY A 398 24.04 -7.05 14.61
CA GLY A 398 25.32 -6.74 15.26
C GLY A 398 25.72 -7.64 16.43
N GLU A 399 24.85 -8.51 16.93
CA GLU A 399 25.21 -9.46 18.01
C GLU A 399 26.27 -10.49 17.57
N LYS A 400 27.47 -10.38 18.14
CA LYS A 400 28.44 -11.47 18.19
C LYS A 400 28.06 -12.41 19.34
N ILE A 401 27.55 -13.60 19.03
CA ILE A 401 27.30 -14.64 20.01
C ILE A 401 28.47 -15.64 19.98
N THR A 402 29.15 -15.79 21.10
CA THR A 402 30.12 -16.88 21.31
C THR A 402 29.37 -18.20 21.34
N LEU A 403 29.51 -19.04 20.31
CA LEU A 403 28.89 -20.37 20.34
C LEU A 403 29.60 -21.25 21.38
N PRO A 404 28.88 -21.91 22.29
CA PRO A 404 29.42 -23.06 23.01
C PRO A 404 29.69 -24.17 21.99
N ASN A 405 30.94 -24.61 21.87
CA ASN A 405 31.30 -25.72 20.98
C ASN A 405 30.63 -27.01 21.46
N ILE A 406 29.64 -27.50 20.71
CA ILE A 406 29.05 -28.82 20.94
C ILE A 406 30.04 -29.87 20.44
N THR A 407 30.97 -30.28 21.29
CA THR A 407 31.84 -31.43 21.04
C THR A 407 32.25 -32.06 22.37
N LYS A 408 32.21 -33.40 22.42
CA LYS A 408 32.45 -34.27 23.60
C LYS A 408 31.29 -34.33 24.61
N MET A 409 30.42 -35.32 24.41
CA MET A 409 29.97 -36.13 25.54
C MET A 409 31.15 -37.02 25.96
N LYS A 410 31.38 -37.17 27.27
CA LYS A 410 31.76 -38.45 27.89
C LYS A 410 31.64 -38.35 29.41
N GLU A 411 31.22 -39.47 30.00
CA GLU A 411 31.34 -39.86 31.41
C GLU A 411 31.56 -38.77 32.49
N ASN A 412 30.54 -38.58 33.33
CA ASN A 412 30.59 -39.25 34.63
C ASN A 412 29.18 -39.52 35.18
N VAL A 413 29.05 -40.62 35.90
CA VAL A 413 27.86 -41.01 36.68
C VAL A 413 28.21 -40.79 38.14
N ASP A 414 27.31 -40.19 38.93
CA ASP A 414 27.17 -40.63 40.31
C ASP A 414 25.78 -40.33 40.90
N ILE A 415 25.47 -40.98 42.02
CA ILE A 415 24.11 -41.18 42.54
C ILE A 415 23.92 -40.48 43.89
N ILE A 416 22.75 -39.88 44.15
CA ILE A 416 22.05 -39.89 45.47
C ILE A 416 20.61 -39.35 45.34
N ARG A 417 19.74 -39.64 46.33
CA ARG A 417 18.26 -39.50 46.32
C ARG A 417 17.73 -38.42 47.31
N PRO A 418 16.41 -38.09 47.35
CA PRO A 418 15.93 -36.73 47.65
C PRO A 418 15.38 -36.47 49.07
N ILE A 419 15.43 -35.19 49.48
CA ILE A 419 14.85 -34.55 50.69
C ILE A 419 14.61 -33.07 50.32
N SER A 420 13.58 -32.31 50.72
CA SER A 420 12.23 -32.59 51.25
C SER A 420 11.39 -31.27 51.15
N ASN A 421 10.08 -31.34 51.44
CA ASN A 421 9.15 -30.19 51.44
C ASN A 421 9.54 -29.08 52.43
N LYS A 422 9.29 -27.81 52.05
CA LYS A 422 8.92 -26.72 52.99
C LYS A 422 7.83 -25.82 52.38
N GLN A 423 6.91 -25.38 53.22
CA GLN A 423 5.78 -24.51 52.87
C GLN A 423 6.19 -23.02 52.90
N PRO A 424 5.54 -22.14 52.11
CA PRO A 424 5.45 -20.71 52.44
C PRO A 424 4.56 -20.48 53.67
N LEU A 425 4.88 -19.45 54.45
CA LEU A 425 4.16 -19.07 55.67
C LEU A 425 2.97 -18.14 55.38
N GLU A 426 1.85 -18.31 56.07
CA GLU A 426 0.71 -17.38 55.99
C GLU A 426 0.92 -16.11 56.85
N THR A 427 0.56 -14.95 56.31
CA THR A 427 0.25 -13.74 57.10
C THR A 427 -1.04 -13.11 56.57
N GLY A 428 -2.15 -13.34 57.27
CA GLY A 428 -3.49 -12.92 56.83
C GLY A 428 -3.85 -11.48 57.20
N THR A 429 -4.63 -10.83 56.34
CA THR A 429 -5.46 -9.64 56.65
C THR A 429 -6.68 -9.63 55.71
N PRO A 430 -7.79 -8.94 56.06
CA PRO A 430 -9.11 -9.58 55.95
C PRO A 430 -9.80 -9.56 54.58
N ILE A 431 -10.48 -10.66 54.30
CA ILE A 431 -11.26 -10.91 53.08
C ILE A 431 -12.50 -9.99 53.01
N LYS A 432 -12.53 -9.07 52.05
CA LYS A 432 -13.80 -8.47 51.58
C LYS A 432 -14.53 -9.52 50.71
N LYS A 433 -15.80 -9.78 51.02
CA LYS A 433 -16.62 -10.81 50.34
C LYS A 433 -16.77 -10.50 48.83
N SER A 434 -16.18 -11.34 47.98
CA SER A 434 -16.35 -11.26 46.53
C SER A 434 -17.75 -11.75 46.12
N GLN A 435 -18.55 -10.89 45.47
CA GLN A 435 -19.77 -11.31 44.78
C GLN A 435 -19.41 -11.62 43.32
N LYS A 436 -19.26 -12.91 43.00
CA LYS A 436 -19.20 -13.42 41.63
C LYS A 436 -20.57 -13.90 41.14
N LEU A 437 -20.72 -14.04 39.82
CA LEU A 437 -21.82 -14.80 39.21
C LEU A 437 -21.88 -16.22 39.78
N SER A 438 -23.10 -16.70 40.07
CA SER A 438 -23.34 -18.02 40.69
C SER A 438 -23.05 -19.23 39.80
N ILE A 439 -22.60 -19.01 38.55
CA ILE A 439 -22.34 -20.05 37.56
C ILE A 439 -21.01 -19.71 36.84
N PRO A 440 -19.96 -20.54 36.99
CA PRO A 440 -18.68 -20.32 36.31
C PRO A 440 -18.80 -20.66 34.82
N LEU A 441 -18.07 -19.90 33.98
CA LEU A 441 -18.13 -20.00 32.52
C LEU A 441 -17.85 -21.42 31.99
N THR A 442 -16.95 -22.15 32.63
CA THR A 442 -16.57 -23.54 32.31
C THR A 442 -17.72 -24.55 32.29
N SER A 443 -18.92 -24.16 32.74
CA SER A 443 -20.12 -24.99 32.73
C SER A 443 -20.96 -24.90 31.44
N LEU A 444 -20.56 -24.10 30.44
CA LEU A 444 -21.46 -23.62 29.39
C LEU A 444 -20.89 -23.72 27.97
N ASN A 445 -21.52 -24.54 27.12
CA ASN A 445 -21.33 -24.49 25.67
C ASN A 445 -22.48 -23.68 25.03
N LEU A 446 -22.19 -22.43 24.63
CA LEU A 446 -23.14 -21.49 24.03
C LEU A 446 -22.85 -21.30 22.53
N VAL A 447 -23.60 -22.03 21.70
CA VAL A 447 -23.46 -22.03 20.24
C VAL A 447 -23.52 -20.61 19.66
N GLY A 448 -22.53 -20.30 18.82
CA GLY A 448 -22.43 -19.05 18.06
C GLY A 448 -21.63 -17.92 18.74
N ILE A 449 -21.13 -18.11 19.97
CA ILE A 449 -20.31 -17.14 20.70
C ILE A 449 -18.93 -17.76 20.98
N SER A 450 -17.86 -16.96 20.94
CA SER A 450 -16.51 -17.44 21.27
C SER A 450 -16.24 -17.40 22.78
N GLU A 451 -15.33 -18.24 23.24
CA GLU A 451 -15.00 -18.41 24.66
C GLU A 451 -14.37 -17.14 25.26
N GLU A 452 -13.54 -16.44 24.49
CA GLU A 452 -12.86 -15.21 24.89
C GLU A 452 -13.87 -14.06 25.12
N PHE A 453 -14.86 -13.94 24.23
CA PHE A 453 -15.95 -12.95 24.38
C PHE A 453 -16.85 -13.28 25.58
N LEU A 454 -17.11 -14.57 25.84
CA LEU A 454 -17.86 -14.97 27.02
C LEU A 454 -17.09 -14.67 28.30
N GLN A 455 -15.77 -14.91 28.33
CA GLN A 455 -14.91 -14.55 29.46
C GLN A 455 -14.95 -13.04 29.74
N GLU A 456 -14.71 -12.20 28.74
CA GLU A 456 -14.81 -10.74 28.86
C GLU A 456 -16.22 -10.28 29.33
N THR A 457 -17.28 -10.96 28.88
CA THR A 457 -18.67 -10.67 29.27
C THR A 457 -18.97 -11.10 30.71
N TRP A 458 -18.34 -12.18 31.21
CA TRP A 458 -18.42 -12.62 32.60
C TRP A 458 -17.62 -11.69 33.52
N ASP A 459 -16.40 -11.32 33.14
CA ASP A 459 -15.53 -10.44 33.95
C ASP A 459 -16.16 -9.06 34.14
N LYS A 460 -16.73 -8.48 33.08
CA LYS A 460 -17.52 -7.23 33.17
C LYS A 460 -18.82 -7.37 33.95
N ALA A 461 -19.36 -8.58 34.11
CA ALA A 461 -20.53 -8.83 34.95
C ALA A 461 -20.15 -8.99 36.44
N ASP A 462 -19.06 -9.69 36.75
CA ASP A 462 -18.48 -9.74 38.09
C ASP A 462 -18.07 -8.33 38.57
N GLU A 463 -17.44 -7.51 37.72
CA GLU A 463 -17.10 -6.11 38.02
C GLU A 463 -18.34 -5.27 38.38
N LEU A 464 -19.44 -5.43 37.63
CA LEU A 464 -20.72 -4.75 37.89
C LEU A 464 -21.42 -5.26 39.16
N LEU A 465 -21.21 -6.52 39.57
CA LEU A 465 -21.75 -7.06 40.83
C LEU A 465 -21.02 -6.51 42.06
N LEU A 466 -19.75 -6.14 41.92
CA LEU A 466 -18.92 -5.56 42.98
C LEU A 466 -19.18 -4.05 43.22
N LYS A 467 -19.77 -3.34 42.24
CA LYS A 467 -20.03 -1.89 42.33
C LYS A 467 -21.33 -1.57 43.06
N THR A 468 -21.23 -0.83 44.17
CA THR A 468 -22.37 -0.44 45.02
C THR A 468 -23.29 0.55 44.31
N GLY A 469 -24.47 0.09 43.88
CA GLY A 469 -25.46 0.91 43.17
C GLY A 469 -25.33 0.87 41.64
N SER A 470 -24.60 -0.11 41.09
CA SER A 470 -24.62 -0.44 39.65
C SER A 470 -25.89 -1.18 39.20
N VAL A 471 -26.77 -1.57 40.13
CA VAL A 471 -28.10 -2.14 39.87
C VAL A 471 -29.12 -1.45 40.77
N VAL A 472 -30.24 -1.02 40.20
CA VAL A 472 -31.36 -0.36 40.90
C VAL A 472 -32.68 -0.88 40.32
N GLU A 473 -33.72 -0.99 41.14
CA GLU A 473 -35.08 -1.33 40.69
C GLU A 473 -35.67 -0.17 39.85
N ALA A 474 -36.42 -0.50 38.79
CA ALA A 474 -36.99 0.52 37.91
C ALA A 474 -38.27 1.14 38.53
N PRO A 475 -38.30 2.44 38.84
CA PRO A 475 -39.49 3.06 39.43
C PRO A 475 -40.69 2.96 38.48
N GLY A 476 -41.72 2.22 38.88
CA GLY A 476 -42.96 2.04 38.10
C GLY A 476 -42.92 0.97 37.00
N PHE A 477 -41.88 0.12 36.92
CA PHE A 477 -41.79 -0.95 35.91
C PHE A 477 -41.20 -2.25 36.47
N ASP A 478 -41.67 -3.40 35.95
CA ASP A 478 -41.11 -4.73 36.22
C ASP A 478 -39.72 -4.92 35.56
N GLY A 479 -38.69 -4.30 36.14
CA GLY A 479 -37.32 -4.35 35.60
C GLY A 479 -36.25 -3.78 36.52
N LEU A 480 -35.00 -3.95 36.10
CA LEU A 480 -33.81 -3.42 36.76
C LEU A 480 -33.08 -2.47 35.82
N PHE A 481 -32.64 -1.32 36.34
CA PHE A 481 -31.64 -0.48 35.71
C PHE A 481 -30.24 -0.97 36.06
N VAL A 482 -29.37 -1.13 35.05
CA VAL A 482 -27.96 -1.50 35.23
C VAL A 482 -27.04 -0.43 34.64
N GLN A 483 -26.05 0.02 35.42
CA GLN A 483 -25.16 1.14 35.08
C GLN A 483 -23.70 0.91 35.53
N HIS A 484 -22.74 1.44 34.78
CA HIS A 484 -21.30 1.22 35.02
C HIS A 484 -20.67 2.12 36.11
N SER A 485 -21.34 3.23 36.46
CA SER A 485 -21.02 4.12 37.58
C SER A 485 -22.28 4.89 38.00
N LYS A 486 -22.27 5.51 39.19
CA LYS A 486 -23.26 6.53 39.60
C LYS A 486 -22.91 7.93 39.09
N ASP A 487 -21.63 8.18 38.84
CA ASP A 487 -21.09 9.55 38.75
C ASP A 487 -20.92 10.04 37.30
N ILE A 488 -21.36 9.25 36.31
CA ILE A 488 -21.28 9.58 34.88
C ILE A 488 -22.67 9.95 34.36
N THR A 489 -22.96 11.25 34.36
CA THR A 489 -24.22 11.85 33.86
C THR A 489 -24.42 11.69 32.34
N SER A 490 -23.40 11.24 31.60
CA SER A 490 -23.41 11.12 30.14
C SER A 490 -24.04 9.82 29.61
N THR A 491 -24.02 8.72 30.37
CA THR A 491 -24.50 7.40 29.93
C THR A 491 -25.83 7.03 30.56
N ARG A 492 -26.88 6.85 29.75
CA ARG A 492 -28.18 6.35 30.22
C ARG A 492 -28.06 4.93 30.77
N PRO A 493 -28.71 4.58 31.89
CA PRO A 493 -28.71 3.22 32.44
C PRO A 493 -29.49 2.27 31.52
N HIS A 494 -29.05 1.02 31.40
CA HIS A 494 -29.75 0.02 30.62
C HIS A 494 -30.93 -0.56 31.41
N LEU A 495 -32.15 -0.46 30.85
CA LEU A 495 -33.32 -1.14 31.39
C LEU A 495 -33.29 -2.62 31.00
N VAL A 496 -33.36 -3.49 32.01
CA VAL A 496 -33.36 -4.95 31.84
C VAL A 496 -34.63 -5.55 32.44
N THR A 497 -35.42 -6.25 31.63
CA THR A 497 -36.69 -6.89 32.02
C THR A 497 -36.60 -8.41 31.92
N SER A 498 -37.45 -9.13 32.67
CA SER A 498 -37.48 -10.60 32.66
C SER A 498 -38.89 -11.15 32.44
N THR A 499 -39.03 -12.20 31.63
CA THR A 499 -40.31 -12.92 31.48
C THR A 499 -40.34 -14.21 32.30
N THR A 500 -41.54 -14.67 32.64
CA THR A 500 -41.79 -15.95 33.34
C THR A 500 -41.16 -17.16 32.64
N ALA A 501 -41.01 -17.11 31.31
CA ALA A 501 -40.32 -18.11 30.49
C ALA A 501 -38.77 -18.11 30.64
N GLY A 502 -38.21 -17.27 31.52
CA GLY A 502 -36.78 -17.20 31.80
C GLY A 502 -35.95 -16.35 30.83
N LYS A 503 -36.59 -15.65 29.88
CA LYS A 503 -35.90 -14.70 29.00
C LYS A 503 -35.61 -13.42 29.78
N VAL A 504 -34.34 -13.03 29.89
CA VAL A 504 -33.92 -11.71 30.36
C VAL A 504 -33.56 -10.86 29.15
N SER A 505 -34.14 -9.67 29.04
CA SER A 505 -34.06 -8.77 27.88
C SER A 505 -33.42 -7.45 28.30
N CYS A 506 -32.27 -7.09 27.71
CA CYS A 506 -31.64 -5.79 27.94
C CYS A 506 -31.99 -4.84 26.79
N ASN A 507 -32.66 -3.74 27.10
CA ASN A 507 -33.02 -2.71 26.13
C ASN A 507 -31.81 -1.81 25.83
N ASP A 508 -31.78 -1.26 24.62
CA ASP A 508 -30.78 -0.30 24.13
C ASP A 508 -29.31 -0.73 24.26
N CYS A 509 -29.05 -2.03 24.40
CA CYS A 509 -27.72 -2.63 24.44
C CYS A 509 -27.42 -3.36 23.10
N PRO A 510 -26.56 -2.81 22.21
CA PRO A 510 -26.24 -3.43 20.90
C PRO A 510 -25.66 -4.84 21.02
N VAL A 511 -24.92 -5.10 22.10
CA VAL A 511 -24.38 -6.41 22.45
C VAL A 511 -25.52 -7.40 22.72
N TYR A 512 -26.49 -7.04 23.55
CA TYR A 512 -27.67 -7.89 23.79
C TYR A 512 -28.51 -8.07 22.52
N GLN A 513 -28.73 -6.99 21.74
CA GLN A 513 -29.49 -7.07 20.49
C GLN A 513 -28.87 -8.07 19.51
N THR A 514 -27.54 -8.17 19.45
CA THR A 514 -26.81 -9.09 18.55
C THR A 514 -26.67 -10.50 19.14
N MET A 515 -26.17 -10.62 20.38
CA MET A 515 -25.77 -11.90 20.99
C MET A 515 -26.89 -12.59 21.79
N LYS A 516 -27.96 -11.86 22.13
CA LYS A 516 -29.01 -12.22 23.12
C LYS A 516 -28.46 -12.53 24.53
N ILE A 517 -27.28 -12.01 24.83
CA ILE A 517 -26.58 -12.05 26.13
C ILE A 517 -25.62 -10.85 26.20
N CYS A 518 -25.44 -10.28 27.39
CA CYS A 518 -24.51 -9.19 27.71
C CYS A 518 -24.29 -9.15 29.23
N CYS A 519 -23.29 -8.40 29.70
CA CYS A 519 -23.02 -8.24 31.13
C CYS A 519 -24.24 -7.71 31.90
N HIS A 520 -24.97 -6.71 31.38
CA HIS A 520 -26.19 -6.19 32.01
C HIS A 520 -27.26 -7.27 32.23
N SER A 521 -27.47 -8.14 31.24
CA SER A 521 -28.43 -9.25 31.34
C SER A 521 -27.98 -10.35 32.31
N LEU A 522 -26.68 -10.61 32.44
CA LEU A 522 -26.14 -11.55 33.43
C LEU A 522 -26.30 -11.01 34.86
N VAL A 523 -25.94 -9.75 35.07
CA VAL A 523 -26.06 -9.04 36.36
C VAL A 523 -27.52 -9.02 36.83
N ALA A 524 -28.46 -8.65 35.95
CA ALA A 524 -29.88 -8.68 36.25
C ALA A 524 -30.39 -10.10 36.52
N ALA A 525 -30.02 -11.09 35.70
CA ALA A 525 -30.43 -12.48 35.91
C ALA A 525 -29.88 -13.10 37.21
N GLN A 526 -28.70 -12.66 37.66
CA GLN A 526 -28.12 -13.01 38.96
C GLN A 526 -28.88 -12.36 40.12
N LYS A 527 -29.19 -11.06 40.06
CA LYS A 527 -29.95 -10.36 41.12
C LYS A 527 -31.39 -10.86 41.22
N LEU A 528 -32.02 -11.23 40.10
CA LEU A 528 -33.37 -11.82 40.04
C LEU A 528 -33.40 -13.35 40.33
N GLY A 529 -32.25 -13.99 40.63
CA GLY A 529 -32.19 -15.43 40.94
C GLY A 529 -32.52 -16.39 39.77
N ILE A 530 -32.61 -15.88 38.54
CA ILE A 530 -33.04 -16.63 37.34
C ILE A 530 -31.90 -16.98 36.38
N LEU A 531 -30.63 -16.77 36.76
CA LEU A 531 -29.46 -16.97 35.90
C LEU A 531 -29.44 -18.36 35.20
N GLN A 532 -29.72 -19.46 35.93
CA GLN A 532 -29.83 -20.78 35.31
C GLN A 532 -30.94 -20.87 34.25
N LYS A 533 -32.10 -20.23 34.47
CA LYS A 533 -33.21 -20.23 33.52
C LYS A 533 -32.84 -19.42 32.26
N PHE A 534 -32.19 -18.27 32.44
CA PHE A 534 -31.71 -17.42 31.35
C PHE A 534 -30.68 -18.11 30.46
N LEU A 535 -29.68 -18.79 31.04
CA LEU A 535 -28.67 -19.51 30.27
C LEU A 535 -29.27 -20.71 29.53
N LYS A 536 -30.16 -21.49 30.18
CA LYS A 536 -30.92 -22.57 29.54
C LYS A 536 -31.87 -22.06 28.43
N TRP A 537 -32.37 -20.83 28.53
CA TRP A 537 -33.12 -20.16 27.44
C TRP A 537 -32.21 -19.76 26.28
N ARG A 538 -31.03 -19.18 26.55
CA ARG A 538 -30.07 -18.74 25.52
C ARG A 538 -29.44 -19.92 24.77
N GLN A 539 -29.15 -21.02 25.45
CA GLN A 539 -28.59 -22.24 24.84
C GLN A 539 -29.53 -22.88 23.80
N LYS A 540 -30.84 -22.66 23.92
CA LYS A 540 -31.85 -23.15 22.95
C LYS A 540 -31.97 -22.30 21.68
N GLN A 541 -31.32 -21.13 21.61
CA GLN A 541 -31.40 -20.23 20.44
C GLN A 541 -30.42 -20.69 19.34
N LYS A 542 -30.95 -21.17 18.20
CA LYS A 542 -30.18 -21.70 17.07
C LYS A 542 -29.74 -20.65 16.02
N SER A 543 -29.71 -19.37 16.36
CA SER A 543 -29.38 -18.30 15.41
C SER A 543 -27.88 -18.17 15.17
N ASP A 544 -27.45 -18.27 13.92
CA ASP A 544 -26.11 -17.89 13.49
C ASP A 544 -25.88 -16.39 13.77
N VAL A 545 -24.72 -16.04 14.36
CA VAL A 545 -24.50 -14.68 14.90
C VAL A 545 -24.06 -13.73 13.79
N ASN A 546 -25.01 -12.93 13.29
CA ASN A 546 -24.72 -11.88 12.30
C ASN A 546 -24.13 -10.62 12.96
N LEU A 547 -22.81 -10.63 13.15
CA LEU A 547 -22.01 -9.49 13.61
C LEU A 547 -22.17 -8.21 12.76
N GLY A 548 -22.65 -8.32 11.50
CA GLY A 548 -22.84 -7.18 10.62
C GLY A 548 -23.85 -6.15 11.14
N THR A 549 -24.87 -6.58 11.89
CA THR A 549 -25.90 -5.68 12.44
C THR A 549 -25.32 -4.68 13.45
N LEU A 550 -24.33 -5.10 14.23
CA LEU A 550 -23.65 -4.29 15.26
C LEU A 550 -22.84 -3.14 14.61
N VAL A 551 -22.42 -3.31 13.34
CA VAL A 551 -21.77 -2.26 12.54
C VAL A 551 -22.81 -1.31 11.91
N MET A 552 -23.97 -1.82 11.51
CA MET A 552 -25.02 -1.03 10.83
C MET A 552 -25.77 -0.07 11.76
N THR A 553 -25.88 -0.37 13.06
CA THR A 553 -26.55 0.52 14.03
C THR A 553 -25.85 1.86 14.27
N GLY A 554 -24.58 2.00 13.85
CA GLY A 554 -23.87 3.29 13.84
C GLY A 554 -24.17 4.18 12.62
N ILE A 555 -24.96 3.70 11.65
CA ILE A 555 -25.24 4.41 10.40
C ILE A 555 -26.55 5.20 10.53
N GLN A 556 -26.45 6.47 10.93
CA GLN A 556 -27.46 7.45 10.52
C GLN A 556 -27.34 7.65 9.00
N SER A 557 -28.47 7.61 8.29
CA SER A 557 -28.51 7.60 6.82
C SER A 557 -28.29 8.99 6.21
N GLY A 558 -27.04 9.46 6.22
CA GLY A 558 -26.61 10.74 5.64
C GLY A 558 -25.90 10.58 4.28
N HIS A 559 -26.35 11.37 3.29
CA HIS A 559 -25.69 11.68 1.99
C HIS A 559 -24.87 10.60 1.27
N LYS A 560 -25.45 10.06 0.19
CA LYS A 560 -24.74 9.26 -0.83
C LYS A 560 -23.82 10.16 -1.69
N SER A 561 -22.55 10.25 -1.33
CA SER A 561 -21.51 10.82 -2.22
C SER A 561 -21.38 9.99 -3.51
N LYS A 562 -21.25 10.66 -4.67
CA LYS A 562 -21.23 10.01 -5.99
C LYS A 562 -19.93 9.20 -6.19
N VAL A 563 -20.07 7.88 -6.29
CA VAL A 563 -18.96 6.96 -6.56
C VAL A 563 -18.47 7.12 -8.01
N ALA A 564 -17.19 7.47 -8.18
CA ALA A 564 -16.54 7.40 -9.49
C ALA A 564 -16.32 5.93 -9.91
N LYS A 565 -16.65 5.58 -11.16
CA LYS A 565 -16.50 4.20 -11.66
C LYS A 565 -15.02 3.84 -11.82
N PRO A 566 -14.56 2.64 -11.40
CA PRO A 566 -13.16 2.24 -11.54
C PRO A 566 -12.76 2.08 -13.01
N ARG A 567 -11.56 2.57 -13.36
CA ARG A 567 -10.99 2.46 -14.71
C ARG A 567 -10.60 1.00 -15.00
N LYS A 568 -11.15 0.39 -16.06
CA LYS A 568 -10.67 -0.89 -16.60
C LYS A 568 -9.31 -0.68 -17.27
N GLY A 569 -8.22 -1.07 -16.59
CA GLY A 569 -6.84 -0.94 -17.06
C GLY A 569 -6.09 -2.26 -17.28
N GLY A 570 -6.80 -3.39 -17.39
CA GLY A 570 -6.18 -4.70 -17.64
C GLY A 570 -5.77 -4.87 -19.10
N ARG A 571 -4.50 -5.22 -19.35
CA ARG A 571 -4.01 -5.56 -20.70
C ARG A 571 -4.67 -6.85 -21.21
N THR A 572 -5.58 -6.74 -22.17
CA THR A 572 -6.00 -7.88 -23.00
C THR A 572 -4.88 -8.27 -23.98
N PRO A 573 -4.73 -9.55 -24.33
CA PRO A 573 -3.87 -9.97 -25.44
C PRO A 573 -4.30 -9.36 -26.77
N LEU A 574 -3.38 -9.33 -27.73
CA LEU A 574 -3.70 -9.14 -29.14
C LEU A 574 -4.50 -10.35 -29.63
N ASP A 575 -5.61 -10.10 -30.32
CA ASP A 575 -6.28 -11.08 -31.16
C ASP A 575 -6.65 -10.45 -32.51
N LYS A 576 -6.80 -11.26 -33.56
CA LYS A 576 -7.06 -10.81 -34.94
C LYS A 576 -8.52 -11.09 -35.31
N GLY A 577 -9.27 -10.07 -35.73
CA GLY A 577 -10.67 -10.27 -36.12
C GLY A 577 -11.30 -9.08 -36.85
N GLU A 578 -11.06 -9.02 -38.16
CA GLU A 578 -11.95 -8.56 -39.24
C GLU A 578 -12.63 -7.16 -39.17
N ILE A 579 -13.30 -6.81 -40.28
CA ILE A 579 -13.85 -5.48 -40.61
C ILE A 579 -15.37 -5.57 -40.60
N SER A 580 -16.05 -4.55 -40.07
CA SER A 580 -17.44 -4.25 -40.43
C SER A 580 -17.70 -2.73 -40.40
N ASN A 581 -18.79 -2.31 -41.04
CA ASN A 581 -18.97 -0.96 -41.59
C ASN A 581 -19.95 -0.06 -40.80
N GLN A 582 -19.87 1.23 -41.13
CA GLN A 582 -20.92 2.26 -41.10
C GLN A 582 -21.73 2.50 -39.81
N VAL A 583 -21.57 3.72 -39.27
CA VAL A 583 -22.72 4.61 -39.03
C VAL A 583 -22.37 5.96 -39.67
N GLU A 584 -23.31 6.52 -40.42
CA GLU A 584 -23.11 7.76 -41.20
C GLU A 584 -23.24 9.02 -40.31
N ARG A 585 -22.88 10.18 -40.86
CA ARG A 585 -23.13 11.50 -40.25
C ARG A 585 -23.63 12.47 -41.31
N GLU A 586 -24.67 13.21 -41.00
CA GLU A 586 -25.26 14.22 -41.88
C GLU A 586 -24.32 15.43 -42.08
N PRO A 587 -24.33 16.07 -43.26
CA PRO A 587 -23.56 17.28 -43.53
C PRO A 587 -24.28 18.55 -43.04
N LEU A 588 -23.67 19.24 -42.08
CA LEU A 588 -24.15 20.54 -41.57
C LEU A 588 -23.59 21.74 -42.35
N ILE A 589 -23.92 21.86 -43.64
CA ILE A 589 -23.90 23.17 -44.36
C ILE A 589 -25.09 23.21 -45.33
N LYS A 590 -25.85 24.31 -45.28
CA LYS A 590 -26.69 24.80 -46.39
C LYS A 590 -26.46 26.30 -46.56
N ASP A 591 -26.66 26.75 -47.80
CA ASP A 591 -26.94 28.14 -48.19
C ASP A 591 -25.87 29.20 -47.81
N ILE A 592 -24.79 29.26 -48.61
CA ILE A 592 -23.95 30.46 -48.78
C ILE A 592 -24.20 31.00 -50.19
N THR A 593 -24.48 32.29 -50.31
CA THR A 593 -24.71 32.96 -51.61
C THR A 593 -23.39 33.32 -52.31
N VAL A 594 -23.44 33.62 -53.61
CA VAL A 594 -22.25 34.01 -54.39
C VAL A 594 -21.55 35.23 -53.79
N GLN A 595 -22.29 36.18 -53.22
CA GLN A 595 -21.69 37.32 -52.50
C GLN A 595 -20.95 36.86 -51.24
N GLY A 596 -21.57 36.03 -50.40
CA GLY A 596 -20.89 35.47 -49.22
C GLY A 596 -19.65 34.62 -49.56
N ALA A 597 -19.58 34.05 -50.77
CA ALA A 597 -18.38 33.39 -51.28
C ALA A 597 -17.30 34.39 -51.75
N LEU A 598 -17.68 35.52 -52.37
CA LEU A 598 -16.75 36.59 -52.75
C LEU A 598 -16.18 37.31 -51.52
N ASP A 599 -17.04 37.63 -50.54
CA ASP A 599 -16.63 38.24 -49.27
C ASP A 599 -15.66 37.31 -48.52
N MET A 600 -15.86 35.99 -48.58
CA MET A 600 -14.88 35.00 -48.07
C MET A 600 -13.58 34.96 -48.87
N ILE A 601 -13.59 35.20 -50.18
CA ILE A 601 -12.38 35.22 -51.02
C ILE A 601 -11.53 36.47 -50.73
N GLU A 602 -12.13 37.64 -50.54
CA GLU A 602 -11.37 38.85 -50.15
C GLU A 602 -10.77 38.71 -48.74
N ASN A 603 -11.47 38.06 -47.80
CA ASN A 603 -10.96 37.79 -46.45
C ASN A 603 -9.93 36.63 -46.36
N ILE A 604 -9.73 35.85 -47.43
CA ILE A 604 -8.78 34.73 -47.42
C ILE A 604 -7.31 35.19 -47.40
N ASP A 605 -6.99 36.34 -48.02
CA ASP A 605 -5.59 36.80 -48.15
C ASP A 605 -5.00 37.29 -46.81
N GLU A 606 -5.83 37.84 -45.91
CA GLU A 606 -5.40 38.16 -44.54
C GLU A 606 -5.20 36.91 -43.66
N SER A 607 -5.98 35.85 -43.91
CA SER A 607 -6.14 34.70 -43.00
C SER A 607 -4.92 33.77 -42.91
N HIS A 608 -3.94 33.89 -43.81
CA HIS A 608 -2.79 32.97 -43.91
C HIS A 608 -1.42 33.67 -43.95
N SER A 609 -1.27 34.82 -43.28
CA SER A 609 0.01 35.51 -43.16
C SER A 609 1.16 34.61 -42.64
N PHE A 610 2.42 35.00 -42.89
CA PHE A 610 3.58 34.27 -42.37
C PHE A 610 3.80 34.65 -40.91
N GLU A 611 3.82 33.69 -40.00
CA GLU A 611 3.91 33.96 -38.55
C GLU A 611 5.27 33.55 -37.99
N ALA A 612 5.92 34.43 -37.23
CA ALA A 612 7.07 34.07 -36.39
C ALA A 612 6.58 33.41 -35.08
N ILE A 613 7.13 32.23 -34.78
CA ILE A 613 6.84 31.43 -33.57
C ILE A 613 8.14 30.78 -33.06
N TYR A 614 8.29 30.53 -31.75
CA TYR A 614 9.50 29.88 -31.23
C TYR A 614 9.57 28.39 -31.61
N LEU A 615 10.77 27.90 -31.95
CA LEU A 615 11.00 26.50 -32.32
C LEU A 615 10.49 25.53 -31.23
N PHE A 616 10.65 25.87 -29.95
CA PHE A 616 10.19 25.05 -28.82
C PHE A 616 8.66 24.86 -28.76
N GLN A 617 7.87 25.80 -29.27
CA GLN A 617 6.40 25.72 -29.30
C GLN A 617 5.89 24.79 -30.41
N THR A 618 6.75 24.46 -31.39
CA THR A 618 6.39 23.64 -32.57
C THR A 618 6.79 22.18 -32.41
N LYS A 619 6.18 21.30 -33.22
CA LYS A 619 6.61 19.90 -33.43
C LYS A 619 7.52 19.72 -34.66
N ALA A 620 8.03 20.82 -35.24
CA ALA A 620 8.78 20.80 -36.50
C ALA A 620 10.20 20.25 -36.34
N THR A 621 10.54 19.20 -37.10
CA THR A 621 11.88 18.57 -37.08
C THR A 621 12.75 18.94 -38.29
N LEU A 622 12.14 19.41 -39.38
CA LEU A 622 12.78 19.73 -40.66
C LEU A 622 12.19 21.02 -41.23
N CYS A 623 13.03 21.88 -41.80
CA CYS A 623 12.58 23.04 -42.56
C CYS A 623 11.98 22.59 -43.91
N TYR A 624 10.76 23.04 -44.24
CA TYR A 624 10.06 22.62 -45.45
C TYR A 624 10.70 23.15 -46.75
N GLY A 625 11.43 24.27 -46.67
CA GLY A 625 12.25 24.83 -47.75
C GLY A 625 13.55 24.04 -47.98
N CYS A 626 14.58 24.31 -47.17
CA CYS A 626 15.92 23.74 -47.39
C CYS A 626 16.09 22.27 -46.96
N ARG A 627 15.06 21.64 -46.36
CA ARG A 627 15.05 20.24 -45.88
C ARG A 627 16.09 19.89 -44.80
N GLN A 628 16.82 20.87 -44.28
CA GLN A 628 17.73 20.69 -43.13
C GLN A 628 16.94 20.50 -41.83
N LYS A 629 17.55 19.84 -40.84
CA LYS A 629 17.00 19.69 -39.48
C LYS A 629 17.18 20.98 -38.69
N PHE A 630 16.20 21.31 -37.86
CA PHE A 630 16.35 22.37 -36.84
C PHE A 630 17.17 21.84 -35.66
N ASN A 631 18.13 22.61 -35.13
CA ASN A 631 18.96 22.14 -34.01
C ASN A 631 18.27 22.39 -32.66
N ARG A 632 17.34 21.49 -32.30
CA ARG A 632 16.54 21.55 -31.08
C ARG A 632 17.33 21.41 -29.76
N GLU A 633 18.65 21.30 -29.78
CA GLU A 633 19.47 21.25 -28.56
C GLU A 633 20.12 22.61 -28.25
N THR A 634 20.47 23.41 -29.27
CA THR A 634 21.08 24.75 -29.08
C THR A 634 20.20 25.91 -29.56
N GLU A 635 19.20 25.66 -30.41
CA GLU A 635 18.37 26.69 -31.06
C GLU A 635 16.93 26.75 -30.52
N GLN A 636 16.64 26.24 -29.31
CA GLN A 636 15.27 26.18 -28.79
C GLN A 636 14.59 27.56 -28.74
N ASN A 637 15.36 28.59 -28.37
CA ASN A 637 14.91 29.99 -28.28
C ASN A 637 14.98 30.74 -29.63
N ASN A 638 15.26 30.06 -30.74
CA ASN A 638 15.21 30.69 -32.06
C ASN A 638 13.78 30.70 -32.60
N LEU A 639 13.40 31.81 -33.24
CA LEU A 639 12.15 31.90 -33.99
C LEU A 639 12.25 31.12 -35.31
N VAL A 640 11.14 30.52 -35.71
CA VAL A 640 10.90 29.87 -37.00
C VAL A 640 9.62 30.46 -37.61
N ILE A 641 9.53 30.46 -38.93
CA ILE A 641 8.34 30.95 -39.63
C ILE A 641 7.37 29.77 -39.79
N ARG A 642 6.15 29.88 -39.27
CA ARG A 642 5.01 29.00 -39.59
C ARG A 642 4.14 29.66 -40.66
N HIS A 643 3.58 28.84 -41.54
CA HIS A 643 2.55 29.26 -42.51
C HIS A 643 1.71 28.04 -42.87
N TYR A 644 0.40 28.21 -43.00
CA TYR A 644 -0.53 27.12 -43.25
C TYR A 644 -0.74 26.94 -44.76
N CYS A 645 -0.30 25.81 -45.31
CA CYS A 645 -0.35 25.60 -46.75
C CYS A 645 -0.63 24.12 -47.09
N GLU A 646 -0.98 23.87 -48.34
CA GLU A 646 -0.91 22.52 -48.88
C GLU A 646 0.54 22.01 -48.92
N ARG A 647 0.77 20.82 -48.37
CA ARG A 647 2.07 20.15 -48.42
C ARG A 647 1.96 18.85 -49.21
N GLU A 648 2.71 18.74 -50.30
CA GLU A 648 2.94 17.49 -51.03
C GLU A 648 3.85 16.56 -50.21
N TYR A 649 3.49 15.27 -50.17
CA TYR A 649 4.32 14.19 -49.64
C TYR A 649 4.02 12.88 -50.39
N SER A 650 5.05 12.06 -50.61
CA SER A 650 4.90 10.76 -51.28
C SER A 650 4.73 9.65 -50.26
N VAL A 651 3.70 8.81 -50.42
CA VAL A 651 3.48 7.60 -49.62
C VAL A 651 3.32 6.43 -50.59
N GLN A 652 4.18 5.41 -50.47
CA GLN A 652 4.14 4.20 -51.31
C GLN A 652 4.14 4.54 -52.82
N GLY A 653 4.97 5.50 -53.24
CA GLY A 653 5.07 5.98 -54.63
C GLY A 653 4.01 7.01 -55.04
N ALA A 654 2.82 6.98 -54.45
CA ALA A 654 1.78 7.95 -54.75
C ALA A 654 2.07 9.32 -54.12
N LYS A 655 2.04 10.39 -54.91
CA LYS A 655 1.95 11.77 -54.40
C LYS A 655 0.61 11.97 -53.70
N LYS A 656 0.62 12.57 -52.52
CA LYS A 656 -0.57 13.03 -51.79
C LYS A 656 -0.34 14.45 -51.29
N ALA A 657 -1.40 15.24 -51.26
CA ALA A 657 -1.37 16.62 -50.79
C ALA A 657 -2.23 16.74 -49.52
N LYS A 658 -1.82 17.59 -48.58
CA LYS A 658 -2.62 17.91 -47.39
C LYS A 658 -2.27 19.28 -46.81
N TRP A 659 -3.29 20.09 -46.59
CA TRP A 659 -3.26 21.33 -45.82
C TRP A 659 -2.84 21.10 -44.36
N GLN A 660 -1.76 21.76 -43.95
CA GLN A 660 -1.19 21.75 -42.60
C GLN A 660 -0.10 22.82 -42.48
N PHE A 661 0.30 23.19 -41.25
CA PHE A 661 1.43 24.10 -41.06
C PHE A 661 2.75 23.55 -41.67
N ALA A 662 3.35 24.36 -42.54
CA ALA A 662 4.74 24.29 -42.93
C ALA A 662 5.58 25.17 -41.99
N TYR A 663 6.87 24.80 -41.82
CA TYR A 663 7.80 25.48 -40.93
C TYR A 663 9.12 25.74 -41.63
N PHE A 664 9.68 26.93 -41.44
CA PHE A 664 10.90 27.40 -42.09
C PHE A 664 11.87 28.03 -41.09
N HIS A 665 13.17 27.97 -41.36
CA HIS A 665 14.13 28.85 -40.68
C HIS A 665 13.74 30.31 -40.88
N LEU A 666 14.12 31.20 -39.95
CA LEU A 666 13.98 32.66 -40.06
C LEU A 666 14.95 33.25 -41.12
N LYS A 667 14.78 32.82 -42.37
CA LYS A 667 15.60 33.17 -43.54
C LYS A 667 14.66 33.24 -44.75
N SER A 668 14.56 34.40 -45.39
CA SER A 668 13.66 34.59 -46.54
C SER A 668 13.94 33.62 -47.70
N SER A 669 15.19 33.18 -47.88
CA SER A 669 15.56 32.13 -48.83
C SER A 669 14.87 30.79 -48.56
N CYS A 670 14.67 30.40 -47.29
CA CYS A 670 14.01 29.15 -46.95
C CYS A 670 12.51 29.18 -47.29
N VAL A 671 11.86 30.34 -47.15
CA VAL A 671 10.45 30.52 -47.54
C VAL A 671 10.32 30.59 -49.07
N ARG A 672 11.20 31.36 -49.74
CA ARG A 672 11.20 31.53 -51.21
C ARG A 672 11.46 30.26 -52.02
N MET A 673 12.02 29.21 -51.42
CA MET A 673 12.05 27.86 -52.02
C MET A 673 10.67 27.21 -52.20
N LYS A 674 9.61 27.81 -51.65
CA LYS A 674 8.20 27.38 -51.81
C LYS A 674 7.22 28.49 -52.16
N PHE A 675 7.50 29.73 -51.79
CA PHE A 675 6.67 30.90 -52.07
C PHE A 675 7.56 32.01 -52.64
N ALA A 676 7.75 32.01 -53.97
CA ALA A 676 8.74 32.86 -54.65
C ALA A 676 8.56 34.35 -54.32
N ASP A 677 7.31 34.81 -54.28
CA ASP A 677 6.88 36.19 -54.10
C ASP A 677 6.93 36.68 -52.65
N PHE A 678 7.39 35.83 -51.71
CA PHE A 678 7.47 36.15 -50.28
C PHE A 678 8.29 37.41 -49.99
N LYS A 679 7.62 38.46 -49.48
CA LYS A 679 8.23 39.68 -48.93
C LYS A 679 8.46 39.53 -47.42
N LYS A 680 9.48 40.22 -46.89
CA LYS A 680 9.80 40.13 -45.45
C LYS A 680 8.78 40.87 -44.59
N GLU A 681 8.23 41.95 -45.12
CA GLU A 681 7.19 42.76 -44.47
C GLU A 681 5.92 41.95 -44.12
N ASN A 682 5.68 40.83 -44.81
CA ASN A 682 4.51 39.97 -44.61
C ASN A 682 4.68 38.97 -43.43
N ILE A 683 5.72 39.12 -42.60
CA ILE A 683 5.86 38.39 -41.33
C ILE A 683 5.16 39.17 -40.22
N LYS A 684 4.20 38.53 -39.54
CA LYS A 684 3.63 38.97 -38.25
C LYS A 684 4.22 38.11 -37.12
N ILE A 685 4.19 38.57 -35.87
CA ILE A 685 4.38 37.67 -34.72
C ILE A 685 3.09 36.91 -34.45
N SER A 686 3.20 35.64 -34.07
CA SER A 686 2.05 34.85 -33.65
C SER A 686 1.53 35.33 -32.30
N ALA A 687 0.20 35.45 -32.13
CA ALA A 687 -0.41 35.75 -30.83
C ALA A 687 0.00 34.73 -29.75
N ASP A 688 0.29 33.48 -30.13
CA ASP A 688 0.87 32.42 -29.28
C ASP A 688 2.27 32.77 -28.71
N SER A 689 2.88 33.88 -29.14
CA SER A 689 4.26 34.30 -28.81
C SER A 689 4.36 35.76 -28.36
N GLU A 690 3.35 36.60 -28.58
CA GLU A 690 3.46 38.06 -28.49
C GLU A 690 3.78 38.56 -27.07
N ASP A 691 3.20 37.92 -26.06
CA ASP A 691 3.45 38.16 -24.62
C ASP A 691 4.82 37.62 -24.14
N ILE A 692 5.48 36.76 -24.93
CA ILE A 692 6.65 35.97 -24.53
C ILE A 692 7.96 36.59 -25.05
N VAL A 693 7.90 37.43 -26.10
CA VAL A 693 9.09 38.02 -26.75
C VAL A 693 9.61 39.23 -25.94
N PRO A 694 10.86 39.21 -25.42
CA PRO A 694 11.45 40.36 -24.71
C PRO A 694 11.59 41.60 -25.61
N GLN A 695 11.54 42.79 -25.03
CA GLN A 695 11.56 44.06 -25.78
C GLN A 695 12.78 44.20 -26.71
N GLU A 696 13.98 43.82 -26.24
CA GLU A 696 15.20 43.80 -27.06
C GLU A 696 15.11 42.92 -28.32
N VAL A 697 14.25 41.90 -28.29
CA VAL A 697 13.99 41.02 -29.44
C VAL A 697 12.92 41.64 -30.34
N LYS A 698 11.88 42.27 -29.77
CA LYS A 698 10.90 43.07 -30.54
C LYS A 698 11.61 44.17 -31.36
N ASP A 699 12.59 44.86 -30.77
CA ASP A 699 13.35 45.91 -31.46
C ASP A 699 14.30 45.38 -32.53
N LYS A 700 14.94 44.21 -32.31
CA LYS A 700 15.73 43.51 -33.34
C LYS A 700 14.87 43.00 -34.51
N LEU A 701 13.62 42.64 -34.26
CA LEU A 701 12.66 42.20 -35.30
C LEU A 701 12.16 43.37 -36.16
N LYS A 702 11.86 44.52 -35.54
CA LYS A 702 11.64 45.79 -36.25
C LYS A 702 12.82 46.14 -37.16
N GLY A 703 14.05 45.98 -36.66
CA GLY A 703 15.29 46.22 -37.41
C GLY A 703 15.52 45.33 -38.65
N ILE A 704 14.73 44.26 -38.85
CA ILE A 704 14.78 43.42 -40.07
C ILE A 704 13.51 43.48 -40.92
N GLY A 705 12.58 44.40 -40.61
CA GLY A 705 11.35 44.65 -41.37
C GLY A 705 10.17 43.72 -41.04
N VAL A 706 10.14 43.12 -39.84
CA VAL A 706 8.95 42.41 -39.33
C VAL A 706 7.97 43.43 -38.74
N GLN A 707 6.69 43.33 -39.08
CA GLN A 707 5.66 44.16 -38.46
C GLN A 707 5.29 43.61 -37.08
N LEU A 708 5.17 44.53 -36.11
CA LEU A 708 4.65 44.33 -34.76
C LEU A 708 3.40 45.19 -34.61
#